data_AF-A0A397G5M8-F1
#
_entry.id   AF-A0A397G5M8-F1
#
_cell.length_a   1.000
_cell.length_b   1.000
_cell.length_c   1.000
_cell.angle_alpha   90.00
_cell.angle_beta   90.00
_cell.angle_gamma   90.00
#
_symmetry.space_group_name_H-M   'P 1'
#
loop_
_entity.id
_entity.type
_entity.pdbx_description
1 polymer ?
#
loop_
_entity_poly.entity_id
_entity_poly.type
_entity_poly.pdbx_seq_one_letter_code
_entity_poly.pdbx_strand_id
1 'polypeptide(L)'
;MDKSIAISGPPFDLKLSYWDRTYPPTHSKRMLCFALPANVNKEQIVDQLHIALHHTVQRVPFLAGSVVPNSEEEGDRPWLRNISPNGHAYLDVKDLCNQISYADLAKANFSQDLFDADQLCSLPKVIYIQQEPVDVCRFRVNFIQGGVILVIQILHTVIDGTGVTECVKIFADHLRKAHAGEIGHPLQTTKEKWVSDRTALVSGEGRIGAIENHPAFTTSAFAHGNIIGVEHACRTFRISRDALVDLKKAASPAFPRDTEDWISTGDAIAALIWRSILVARHRAGALSADAVATFGQPVDCRKLLELPEPYFGNAFYIMRSDMPFDALRDPQTGLRTAARILRADVKAVTADRIRDLVAFMERIRLESHTRLSFQEDLASSAIVYTSHFKFNIHEMDFGPAFGDGRVKAFRHPARGTIIGSVIVMPMCSDGSCEFMITESADTLRYLETDDLWTRYTGKQNSFLKVVGGTALCLPELSDGTNAHSQSQRMPNGTNGSIIKNSCRPALTNKAAATTAMVATEPESIQPCPTILYSSVEAPHDGQIAIIEMNRPRASNAISRQLLRELDRELDCVYVKASQSQVRAVIIASTDDNVFCAGADLKERSNMSRDETRHFLTELRRVFSKLASLSIPSIACVSGVALGGGLELALCCHLRVFSGNAVVGLPETKLAIIPGAGGTHRLPRVVGQSHALDMILTGRRVKAVEAAQMGLCNRLVFSGEQDCADLGAVRRLTLANALSLAHDICAGGPIAVRAALSALAMANEEAENAAYTSVLGTSDRAEALRAYQAKRSPQYLGI
;
A
#
# COMPACT_ATOMS: atom_id res chain seq x y z
N MET A 1 -2.63 6.00 33.49
CA MET A 1 -3.89 5.23 33.59
C MET A 1 -3.85 3.97 32.74
N ASP A 2 -3.04 3.97 31.67
CA ASP A 2 -2.84 2.88 30.72
C ASP A 2 -2.79 1.48 31.34
N LYS A 3 -3.69 0.61 30.88
CA LYS A 3 -3.79 -0.82 31.26
C LYS A 3 -4.55 -1.59 30.19
N SER A 4 -4.42 -2.91 30.20
CA SER A 4 -5.26 -3.83 29.42
C SER A 4 -5.98 -4.77 30.39
N ILE A 5 -7.28 -4.97 30.21
CA ILE A 5 -8.09 -5.88 31.01
C ILE A 5 -8.57 -7.01 30.10
N ALA A 6 -8.16 -8.24 30.39
CA ALA A 6 -8.64 -9.45 29.70
C ALA A 6 -9.97 -9.92 30.33
N ILE A 7 -10.91 -10.33 29.48
CA ILE A 7 -12.28 -10.70 29.85
C ILE A 7 -12.56 -12.09 29.27
N SER A 8 -12.75 -13.08 30.15
CA SER A 8 -13.04 -14.47 29.78
C SER A 8 -14.52 -14.66 29.44
N GLY A 9 -14.79 -15.41 28.37
CA GLY A 9 -16.13 -15.83 28.01
C GLY A 9 -16.61 -17.08 28.76
N PRO A 10 -17.92 -17.33 28.81
CA PRO A 10 -18.45 -18.64 29.14
C PRO A 10 -18.17 -19.62 27.99
N PRO A 11 -18.23 -20.95 28.21
CA PRO A 11 -17.97 -21.93 27.16
C PRO A 11 -18.89 -21.75 25.95
N PHE A 12 -18.37 -21.93 24.74
CA PHE A 12 -19.17 -21.84 23.52
C PHE A 12 -18.82 -22.90 22.47
N ASP A 13 -19.75 -23.08 21.52
CA ASP A 13 -19.66 -23.90 20.33
C ASP A 13 -20.07 -23.01 19.14
N LEU A 14 -19.13 -22.69 18.25
CA LEU A 14 -19.38 -21.83 17.09
C LEU A 14 -18.81 -22.46 15.83
N LYS A 15 -19.68 -23.08 15.03
CA LYS A 15 -19.33 -23.47 13.67
C LYS A 15 -19.56 -22.28 12.74
N LEU A 16 -18.49 -21.75 12.18
CA LEU A 16 -18.56 -20.74 11.13
C LEU A 16 -19.09 -21.36 9.83
N SER A 17 -19.92 -20.60 9.11
CA SER A 17 -20.41 -20.98 7.79
C SER A 17 -19.27 -20.98 6.75
N TYR A 18 -19.44 -21.67 5.61
CA TYR A 18 -18.48 -21.53 4.51
C TYR A 18 -18.36 -20.06 4.04
N TRP A 19 -19.45 -19.28 4.15
CA TRP A 19 -19.46 -17.85 3.87
C TRP A 19 -18.56 -17.03 4.81
N ASP A 20 -18.72 -17.21 6.13
CA ASP A 20 -17.90 -16.56 7.16
C ASP A 20 -16.39 -16.76 6.90
N ARG A 21 -15.99 -17.97 6.50
CA ARG A 21 -14.60 -18.37 6.30
C ARG A 21 -13.90 -17.70 5.12
N THR A 22 -14.65 -17.16 4.15
CA THR A 22 -14.05 -16.44 3.00
C THR A 22 -13.32 -15.16 3.43
N TYR A 23 -13.83 -14.47 4.44
CA TYR A 23 -13.31 -13.18 4.86
C TYR A 23 -11.97 -13.31 5.59
N PRO A 24 -10.98 -12.45 5.30
CA PRO A 24 -9.69 -12.48 5.95
C PRO A 24 -9.81 -12.16 7.46
N PRO A 25 -8.91 -12.69 8.32
CA PRO A 25 -8.89 -12.42 9.75
C PRO A 25 -8.37 -11.00 10.03
N THR A 26 -9.17 -10.00 9.67
CA THR A 26 -8.89 -8.57 9.87
C THR A 26 -10.00 -7.93 10.70
N HIS A 27 -9.66 -7.11 11.69
CA HIS A 27 -10.66 -6.42 12.50
C HIS A 27 -11.28 -5.23 11.76
N SER A 28 -12.61 -5.18 11.73
CA SER A 28 -13.33 -3.94 11.43
C SER A 28 -13.13 -2.97 12.60
N LYS A 29 -12.60 -1.76 12.34
CA LYS A 29 -12.21 -0.77 13.35
C LYS A 29 -13.19 0.41 13.36
N ARG A 30 -14.03 0.54 14.39
CA ARG A 30 -15.02 1.62 14.51
C ARG A 30 -14.63 2.56 15.65
N MET A 31 -14.65 3.87 15.41
CA MET A 31 -14.29 4.88 16.41
C MET A 31 -15.54 5.71 16.76
N LEU A 32 -15.96 5.64 18.02
CA LEU A 32 -17.13 6.34 18.56
C LEU A 32 -16.64 7.49 19.47
N CYS A 33 -16.91 8.73 19.06
CA CYS A 33 -16.46 9.91 19.80
C CYS A 33 -17.58 10.44 20.70
N PHE A 34 -17.27 10.69 21.98
CA PHE A 34 -18.21 11.25 22.97
C PHE A 34 -17.59 12.48 23.66
N ALA A 35 -18.44 13.44 24.02
CA ALA A 35 -18.06 14.57 24.89
C ALA A 35 -18.11 14.15 26.36
N LEU A 36 -17.17 14.62 27.18
CA LEU A 36 -17.14 14.37 28.63
C LEU A 36 -17.01 15.69 29.42
N PRO A 37 -17.71 15.84 30.56
CA PRO A 37 -17.45 16.91 31.52
C PRO A 37 -15.98 16.93 32.00
N ALA A 38 -15.47 18.11 32.37
CA ALA A 38 -14.07 18.27 32.80
C ALA A 38 -13.69 17.42 34.03
N ASN A 39 -14.62 17.20 34.95
CA ASN A 39 -14.38 16.57 36.26
C ASN A 39 -14.87 15.12 36.34
N VAL A 40 -14.80 14.36 35.24
CA VAL A 40 -15.20 12.93 35.23
C VAL A 40 -14.24 12.04 36.02
N ASN A 41 -14.79 11.13 36.82
CA ASN A 41 -14.03 10.05 37.42
C ASN A 41 -13.72 8.99 36.34
N LYS A 42 -12.53 9.10 35.72
CA LYS A 42 -12.06 8.16 34.69
C LYS A 42 -12.05 6.70 35.18
N GLU A 43 -11.67 6.45 36.44
CA GLU A 43 -11.56 5.10 36.98
C GLU A 43 -12.94 4.43 37.14
N GLN A 44 -13.94 5.19 37.60
CA GLN A 44 -15.34 4.75 37.64
C GLN A 44 -15.88 4.45 36.24
N ILE A 45 -15.56 5.29 35.23
CA ILE A 45 -15.93 5.02 33.84
C ILE A 45 -15.27 3.71 33.35
N VAL A 46 -13.99 3.49 33.63
CA VAL A 46 -13.30 2.25 33.23
C VAL A 46 -13.88 1.01 33.91
N ASP A 47 -14.29 1.08 35.18
CA ASP A 47 -14.95 -0.04 35.85
C ASP A 47 -16.34 -0.32 35.26
N GLN A 48 -17.14 0.73 35.01
CA GLN A 48 -18.43 0.59 34.32
C GLN A 48 -18.28 0.00 32.92
N LEU A 49 -17.24 0.37 32.16
CA LEU A 49 -16.92 -0.22 30.85
C LEU A 49 -16.46 -1.68 30.96
N HIS A 50 -15.72 -2.04 32.01
CA HIS A 50 -15.29 -3.41 32.28
C HIS A 50 -16.49 -4.31 32.61
N ILE A 51 -17.37 -3.88 33.50
CA ILE A 51 -18.64 -4.56 33.82
C ILE A 51 -19.49 -4.70 32.54
N ALA A 52 -19.62 -3.63 31.75
CA ALA A 52 -20.42 -3.63 30.52
C ALA A 52 -19.87 -4.59 29.46
N LEU A 53 -18.55 -4.62 29.23
CA LEU A 53 -17.96 -5.54 28.26
C LEU A 53 -18.00 -6.99 28.77
N HIS A 54 -17.80 -7.22 30.07
CA HIS A 54 -17.97 -8.53 30.68
C HIS A 54 -19.37 -9.11 30.45
N HIS A 55 -20.43 -8.38 30.82
CA HIS A 55 -21.81 -8.84 30.59
C HIS A 55 -22.15 -8.96 29.09
N THR A 56 -21.53 -8.14 28.23
CA THR A 56 -21.66 -8.27 26.76
C THR A 56 -21.02 -9.57 26.26
N VAL A 57 -19.86 -9.95 26.78
CA VAL A 57 -19.21 -11.24 26.50
C VAL A 57 -20.03 -12.40 27.06
N GLN A 58 -20.60 -12.30 28.28
CA GLN A 58 -21.50 -13.35 28.80
C GLN A 58 -22.75 -13.55 27.92
N ARG A 59 -23.22 -12.50 27.23
CA ARG A 59 -24.33 -12.56 26.28
C ARG A 59 -23.92 -12.98 24.85
N VAL A 60 -22.68 -12.70 24.45
CA VAL A 60 -22.13 -12.96 23.10
C VAL A 60 -20.74 -13.62 23.22
N PRO A 61 -20.65 -14.91 23.62
CA PRO A 61 -19.41 -15.50 24.13
C PRO A 61 -18.25 -15.58 23.15
N PHE A 62 -18.53 -15.74 21.85
CA PHE A 62 -17.50 -15.81 20.82
C PHE A 62 -16.67 -14.53 20.67
N LEU A 63 -17.08 -13.41 21.28
CA LEU A 63 -16.24 -12.21 21.39
C LEU A 63 -14.96 -12.46 22.19
N ALA A 64 -14.98 -13.41 23.14
CA ALA A 64 -13.81 -13.89 23.86
C ALA A 64 -13.18 -15.14 23.21
N GLY A 65 -13.39 -15.34 21.90
CA GLY A 65 -12.68 -16.35 21.12
C GLY A 65 -11.38 -15.83 20.53
N SER A 66 -10.61 -16.73 19.92
CA SER A 66 -9.45 -16.39 19.08
C SER A 66 -9.41 -17.24 17.80
N VAL A 67 -8.76 -16.74 16.75
CA VAL A 67 -8.52 -17.45 15.49
C VAL A 67 -7.03 -17.79 15.40
N VAL A 68 -6.70 -19.06 15.14
CA VAL A 68 -5.34 -19.59 15.26
C VAL A 68 -4.70 -19.75 13.88
N PRO A 69 -3.50 -19.20 13.61
CA PRO A 69 -2.75 -19.49 12.38
C PRO A 69 -2.24 -20.93 12.36
N ASN A 70 -2.07 -21.49 11.17
CA ASN A 70 -1.55 -22.83 10.89
C ASN A 70 -2.23 -24.02 11.61
N SER A 71 -2.76 -24.94 10.81
CA SER A 71 -2.83 -26.35 11.18
C SER A 71 -2.39 -27.18 9.98
N GLU A 72 -1.35 -27.99 10.15
CA GLU A 72 -0.89 -28.92 9.11
C GLU A 72 -1.99 -29.95 8.77
N GLU A 73 -2.89 -30.23 9.73
CA GLU A 73 -4.01 -31.17 9.61
C GLU A 73 -5.09 -30.78 8.56
N GLU A 74 -5.27 -29.49 8.24
CA GLU A 74 -6.24 -29.07 7.20
C GLU A 74 -5.63 -28.94 5.78
N GLY A 75 -4.30 -29.06 5.62
CA GLY A 75 -3.59 -29.08 4.33
C GLY A 75 -3.47 -27.73 3.60
N ASP A 76 -2.23 -27.25 3.43
CA ASP A 76 -1.84 -25.99 2.74
C ASP A 76 -2.58 -24.70 3.17
N ARG A 77 -3.38 -24.74 4.25
CA ARG A 77 -4.18 -23.63 4.78
C ARG A 77 -3.38 -22.82 5.81
N PRO A 78 -3.13 -21.52 5.58
CA PRO A 78 -2.32 -20.71 6.51
C PRO A 78 -3.01 -20.35 7.84
N TRP A 79 -4.32 -20.57 7.98
CA TRP A 79 -5.10 -20.24 9.19
C TRP A 79 -6.23 -21.23 9.43
N LEU A 80 -6.40 -21.69 10.68
CA LEU A 80 -7.60 -22.43 11.10
C LEU A 80 -8.82 -21.50 10.95
N ARG A 81 -9.83 -21.93 10.19
CA ARG A 81 -11.02 -21.11 9.88
C ARG A 81 -12.19 -21.36 10.84
N ASN A 82 -11.88 -21.69 12.09
CA ASN A 82 -12.82 -21.82 13.20
C ASN A 82 -12.28 -21.03 14.42
N ILE A 83 -13.17 -20.74 15.38
CA ILE A 83 -12.83 -19.92 16.55
C ILE A 83 -12.55 -20.82 17.74
N SER A 84 -11.37 -20.67 18.34
CA SER A 84 -11.00 -21.29 19.61
C SER A 84 -11.74 -20.60 20.77
N PRO A 85 -12.32 -21.35 21.72
CA PRO A 85 -12.94 -20.80 22.92
C PRO A 85 -11.92 -20.40 24.01
N ASN A 86 -10.62 -20.65 23.81
CA ASN A 86 -9.56 -20.40 24.77
C ASN A 86 -8.97 -18.96 24.64
N GLY A 87 -9.77 -18.01 24.18
CA GLY A 87 -9.36 -16.61 24.00
C GLY A 87 -9.84 -15.70 25.13
N HIS A 88 -9.65 -14.40 24.93
CA HIS A 88 -10.23 -13.34 25.76
C HIS A 88 -10.73 -12.19 24.89
N ALA A 89 -11.76 -11.48 25.34
CA ALA A 89 -12.02 -10.13 24.86
C ALA A 89 -11.18 -9.16 25.69
N TYR A 90 -10.80 -8.01 25.12
CA TYR A 90 -9.96 -7.04 25.83
C TYR A 90 -10.59 -5.66 25.94
N LEU A 91 -10.44 -5.03 27.12
CA LEU A 91 -10.62 -3.60 27.32
C LEU A 91 -9.25 -2.94 27.53
N ASP A 92 -8.73 -2.35 26.46
CA ASP A 92 -7.52 -1.54 26.46
C ASP A 92 -7.86 -0.10 26.93
N VAL A 93 -7.08 0.46 27.84
CA VAL A 93 -7.26 1.83 28.38
C VAL A 93 -6.06 2.68 27.99
N LYS A 94 -6.31 3.91 27.52
CA LYS A 94 -5.26 4.88 27.17
C LYS A 94 -5.64 6.29 27.65
N ASP A 95 -4.70 7.00 28.25
CA ASP A 95 -4.88 8.43 28.57
C ASP A 95 -4.11 9.33 27.59
N LEU A 96 -4.85 10.08 26.78
CA LEU A 96 -4.37 11.00 25.76
C LEU A 96 -4.83 12.45 26.02
N CYS A 97 -5.28 12.78 27.23
CA CYS A 97 -5.76 14.13 27.57
C CYS A 97 -4.71 15.25 27.41
N ASN A 98 -3.42 14.92 27.33
CA ASN A 98 -2.33 15.87 27.08
C ASN A 98 -1.90 15.91 25.60
N GLN A 99 -2.59 15.18 24.71
CA GLN A 99 -2.21 14.97 23.30
C GLN A 99 -3.36 15.26 22.33
N ILE A 100 -4.61 14.97 22.72
CA ILE A 100 -5.80 15.14 21.88
C ILE A 100 -6.86 15.95 22.63
N SER A 101 -7.46 16.92 21.94
CA SER A 101 -8.53 17.79 22.43
C SER A 101 -9.84 17.48 21.73
N TYR A 102 -10.90 17.19 22.51
CA TYR A 102 -12.25 17.03 21.97
C TYR A 102 -12.76 18.32 21.32
N ALA A 103 -12.39 19.49 21.87
CA ALA A 103 -12.79 20.78 21.33
C ALA A 103 -12.20 21.03 19.94
N ASP A 104 -10.93 20.68 19.74
CA ASP A 104 -10.25 20.86 18.45
C ASP A 104 -10.69 19.80 17.42
N LEU A 105 -10.93 18.55 17.85
CA LEU A 105 -11.60 17.56 17.01
C LEU A 105 -12.98 18.05 16.58
N ALA A 106 -13.83 18.51 17.50
CA ALA A 106 -15.18 19.00 17.18
C ALA A 106 -15.16 20.24 16.27
N LYS A 107 -14.22 21.17 16.48
CA LYS A 107 -13.96 22.33 15.61
C LYS A 107 -13.55 21.93 14.20
N ALA A 108 -12.82 20.82 14.06
CA ALA A 108 -12.48 20.21 12.77
C ALA A 108 -13.52 19.16 12.29
N ASN A 109 -14.74 19.14 12.87
CA ASN A 109 -15.80 18.16 12.64
C ASN A 109 -15.31 16.68 12.65
N PHE A 110 -14.33 16.37 13.50
CA PHE A 110 -13.68 15.07 13.61
C PHE A 110 -13.06 14.63 12.27
N SER A 111 -12.35 15.54 11.59
CA SER A 111 -11.59 15.25 10.36
C SER A 111 -10.70 14.01 10.53
N GLN A 112 -10.72 13.12 9.53
CA GLN A 112 -10.10 11.80 9.64
C GLN A 112 -8.57 11.86 9.79
N ASP A 113 -7.94 12.94 9.29
CA ASP A 113 -6.51 13.25 9.40
C ASP A 113 -6.05 13.44 10.86
N LEU A 114 -6.96 13.69 11.81
CA LEU A 114 -6.66 13.89 13.23
C LEU A 114 -6.74 12.59 14.06
N PHE A 115 -6.96 11.45 13.42
CA PHE A 115 -7.05 10.13 14.08
C PHE A 115 -5.85 9.27 13.68
N ASP A 116 -4.74 9.42 14.40
CA ASP A 116 -3.62 8.48 14.31
C ASP A 116 -4.09 7.07 14.70
N ALA A 117 -4.06 6.17 13.72
CA ALA A 117 -4.54 4.80 13.87
C ALA A 117 -3.62 3.93 14.73
N ASP A 118 -2.32 4.23 14.79
CA ASP A 118 -1.33 3.49 15.60
C ASP A 118 -1.38 3.98 17.06
N GLN A 119 -1.69 5.25 17.28
CA GLN A 119 -1.96 5.81 18.62
C GLN A 119 -3.30 5.30 19.19
N LEU A 120 -4.38 5.33 18.39
CA LEU A 120 -5.75 5.10 18.88
C LEU A 120 -6.22 3.64 18.87
N CYS A 121 -5.70 2.78 17.98
CA CYS A 121 -6.03 1.34 17.94
C CYS A 121 -4.95 0.50 18.67
N SER A 122 -5.31 -0.67 19.20
CA SER A 122 -4.42 -1.44 20.10
C SER A 122 -3.70 -2.65 19.50
N LEU A 123 -3.87 -2.95 18.21
CA LEU A 123 -3.49 -4.24 17.63
C LEU A 123 -2.02 -4.33 17.16
N PRO A 124 -1.43 -5.54 17.18
CA PRO A 124 -0.23 -5.83 16.40
C PRO A 124 -0.48 -5.63 14.90
N LYS A 125 0.61 -5.49 14.15
CA LYS A 125 0.57 -5.46 12.68
C LYS A 125 0.23 -6.85 12.15
N VAL A 126 -1.07 -7.13 11.97
CA VAL A 126 -1.57 -8.38 11.36
C VAL A 126 -1.09 -8.47 9.90
N ILE A 127 0.14 -8.95 9.75
CA ILE A 127 0.70 -9.46 8.51
C ILE A 127 0.21 -10.90 8.40
N TYR A 128 -0.22 -11.33 7.21
CA TYR A 128 -0.82 -12.64 6.92
C TYR A 128 0.09 -13.88 7.14
N ILE A 129 1.19 -13.72 7.90
CA ILE A 129 2.34 -14.61 8.03
C ILE A 129 2.64 -14.91 9.53
N GLN A 130 2.05 -14.18 10.49
CA GLN A 130 2.33 -14.41 11.92
C GLN A 130 1.73 -15.74 12.42
N GLN A 131 2.45 -16.42 13.33
CA GLN A 131 2.03 -17.68 13.97
C GLN A 131 1.33 -17.50 15.34
N GLU A 132 0.93 -16.27 15.68
CA GLU A 132 0.24 -15.96 16.94
C GLU A 132 -1.28 -15.98 16.79
N PRO A 133 -2.05 -16.54 17.75
CA PRO A 133 -3.50 -16.45 17.76
C PRO A 133 -4.02 -15.00 17.78
N VAL A 134 -5.09 -14.75 17.02
CA VAL A 134 -5.70 -13.42 16.86
C VAL A 134 -7.03 -13.35 17.62
N ASP A 135 -7.12 -12.45 18.62
CA ASP A 135 -8.35 -12.22 19.39
C ASP A 135 -9.53 -11.84 18.50
N VAL A 136 -10.72 -12.35 18.79
CA VAL A 136 -11.94 -11.95 18.04
C VAL A 136 -12.35 -10.51 18.34
N CYS A 137 -12.21 -10.05 19.60
CA CYS A 137 -12.73 -8.74 20.04
C CYS A 137 -11.75 -7.96 20.93
N ARG A 138 -11.46 -6.71 20.55
CA ARG A 138 -10.79 -5.72 21.41
C ARG A 138 -11.55 -4.40 21.39
N PHE A 139 -11.76 -3.83 22.56
CA PHE A 139 -12.29 -2.47 22.76
C PHE A 139 -11.14 -1.63 23.34
N ARG A 140 -10.90 -0.42 22.81
CA ARG A 140 -9.98 0.55 23.42
C ARG A 140 -10.71 1.83 23.81
N VAL A 141 -10.62 2.21 25.08
CA VAL A 141 -11.09 3.51 25.57
C VAL A 141 -9.93 4.49 25.64
N ASN A 142 -9.95 5.50 24.76
CA ASN A 142 -8.96 6.59 24.73
C ASN A 142 -9.56 7.84 25.37
N PHE A 143 -9.15 8.20 26.58
CA PHE A 143 -9.55 9.47 27.19
C PHE A 143 -8.81 10.63 26.52
N ILE A 144 -9.53 11.69 26.18
CA ILE A 144 -9.00 12.91 25.54
C ILE A 144 -9.48 14.16 26.30
N GLN A 145 -8.90 15.34 26.06
CA GLN A 145 -9.29 16.54 26.80
C GLN A 145 -10.75 16.90 26.49
N GLY A 146 -11.64 16.78 27.49
CA GLY A 146 -13.09 17.04 27.32
C GLY A 146 -13.87 15.95 26.57
N GLY A 147 -13.34 14.73 26.44
CA GLY A 147 -14.04 13.66 25.71
C GLY A 147 -13.42 12.27 25.82
N VAL A 148 -13.97 11.34 25.05
CA VAL A 148 -13.45 9.96 24.93
C VAL A 148 -13.69 9.43 23.52
N ILE A 149 -12.73 8.67 23.01
CA ILE A 149 -12.84 7.92 21.76
C ILE A 149 -12.84 6.43 22.12
N LEU A 150 -14.02 5.80 22.04
CA LEU A 150 -14.18 4.36 22.18
C LEU A 150 -13.96 3.71 20.81
N VAL A 151 -12.87 2.95 20.69
CA VAL A 151 -12.54 2.18 19.49
C VAL A 151 -13.01 0.74 19.70
N ILE A 152 -13.77 0.22 18.75
CA ILE A 152 -14.36 -1.13 18.77
C ILE A 152 -13.80 -1.91 17.59
N GLN A 153 -13.11 -3.01 17.88
CA GLN A 153 -12.34 -3.78 16.92
C GLN A 153 -12.77 -5.25 16.98
N ILE A 154 -13.49 -5.74 15.96
CA ILE A 154 -13.99 -7.13 15.93
C ILE A 154 -13.68 -7.79 14.57
N LEU A 155 -13.25 -9.05 14.60
CA LEU A 155 -12.71 -9.79 13.45
C LEU A 155 -13.77 -10.12 12.37
N HIS A 156 -13.54 -9.69 11.13
CA HIS A 156 -14.57 -9.75 10.06
C HIS A 156 -14.95 -11.19 9.64
N THR A 157 -14.03 -12.17 9.75
CA THR A 157 -14.33 -13.60 9.58
C THR A 157 -15.44 -14.10 10.52
N VAL A 158 -15.70 -13.41 11.63
CA VAL A 158 -16.67 -13.82 12.65
C VAL A 158 -17.98 -13.04 12.57
N ILE A 159 -17.96 -11.81 12.08
CA ILE A 159 -19.06 -10.86 12.27
C ILE A 159 -19.05 -9.76 11.21
N ASP A 160 -20.19 -9.48 10.59
CA ASP A 160 -20.32 -8.40 9.61
C ASP A 160 -20.73 -7.06 10.24
N GLY A 161 -20.84 -6.02 9.40
CA GLY A 161 -21.20 -4.69 9.85
C GLY A 161 -22.54 -4.58 10.59
N THR A 162 -23.52 -5.43 10.28
CA THR A 162 -24.82 -5.47 10.97
C THR A 162 -24.66 -6.16 12.32
N GLY A 163 -23.95 -7.31 12.37
CA GLY A 163 -23.65 -8.02 13.60
C GLY A 163 -22.87 -7.17 14.62
N VAL A 164 -21.83 -6.45 14.19
CA VAL A 164 -21.06 -5.55 15.08
C VAL A 164 -21.98 -4.49 15.69
N THR A 165 -22.92 -3.94 14.91
CA THR A 165 -23.85 -2.90 15.39
C THR A 165 -24.77 -3.44 16.51
N GLU A 166 -25.20 -4.70 16.44
CA GLU A 166 -25.98 -5.32 17.51
C GLU A 166 -25.13 -5.59 18.77
N CYS A 167 -23.85 -6.00 18.62
CA CYS A 167 -22.93 -6.08 19.75
C CYS A 167 -22.71 -4.72 20.44
N VAL A 168 -22.62 -3.62 19.67
CA VAL A 168 -22.52 -2.25 20.21
C VAL A 168 -23.80 -1.85 20.96
N LYS A 169 -24.98 -2.23 20.45
CA LYS A 169 -26.28 -2.00 21.10
C LYS A 169 -26.43 -2.75 22.43
N ILE A 170 -25.99 -4.01 22.48
CA ILE A 170 -25.94 -4.82 23.72
C ILE A 170 -24.96 -4.19 24.72
N PHE A 171 -23.79 -3.75 24.26
CA PHE A 171 -22.79 -3.08 25.11
C PHE A 171 -23.30 -1.75 25.69
N ALA A 172 -23.97 -0.93 24.89
CA ALA A 172 -24.55 0.34 25.34
C ALA A 172 -25.64 0.12 26.42
N ASP A 173 -26.44 -0.94 26.29
CA ASP A 173 -27.42 -1.32 27.31
C ASP A 173 -26.76 -1.79 28.61
N HIS A 174 -25.75 -2.66 28.54
CA HIS A 174 -24.99 -3.05 29.73
C HIS A 174 -24.25 -1.87 30.37
N LEU A 175 -23.78 -0.88 29.61
CA LEU A 175 -23.12 0.31 30.16
C LEU A 175 -24.09 1.19 30.96
N ARG A 176 -25.34 1.36 30.50
CA ARG A 176 -26.40 1.99 31.30
C ARG A 176 -26.64 1.25 32.61
N LYS A 177 -26.77 -0.07 32.54
CA LYS A 177 -27.05 -0.94 33.70
C LYS A 177 -25.90 -0.95 34.71
N ALA A 178 -24.66 -0.96 34.24
CA ALA A 178 -23.47 -0.81 35.08
C ALA A 178 -23.39 0.58 35.73
N HIS A 179 -23.87 1.63 35.06
CA HIS A 179 -23.96 2.96 35.66
C HIS A 179 -25.11 3.07 36.68
N ALA A 180 -26.25 2.44 36.42
CA ALA A 180 -27.40 2.40 37.33
C ALA A 180 -27.20 1.49 38.55
N GLY A 181 -26.18 0.63 38.54
CA GLY A 181 -25.93 -0.38 39.59
C GLY A 181 -26.80 -1.64 39.48
N GLU A 182 -27.49 -1.84 38.36
CA GLU A 182 -28.26 -3.06 38.06
C GLU A 182 -27.33 -4.27 37.85
N ILE A 183 -26.11 -4.03 37.37
CA ILE A 183 -25.03 -5.02 37.24
C ILE A 183 -23.72 -4.42 37.80
N GLY A 184 -22.85 -5.27 38.33
CA GLY A 184 -21.63 -4.82 39.01
C GLY A 184 -20.81 -5.97 39.58
N HIS A 185 -19.99 -5.67 40.59
CA HIS A 185 -19.15 -6.67 41.26
C HIS A 185 -19.91 -7.42 42.37
N PRO A 186 -19.68 -8.73 42.56
CA PRO A 186 -18.80 -9.60 41.77
C PRO A 186 -19.39 -9.91 40.39
N LEU A 187 -18.54 -9.89 39.36
CA LEU A 187 -18.93 -10.12 37.97
C LEU A 187 -19.61 -11.50 37.79
N GLN A 188 -20.83 -11.49 37.29
CA GLN A 188 -21.65 -12.69 37.13
C GLN A 188 -21.21 -13.49 35.89
N THR A 189 -21.11 -14.82 36.00
CA THR A 189 -20.70 -15.70 34.88
C THR A 189 -21.78 -16.70 34.51
N THR A 190 -22.05 -16.83 33.21
CA THR A 190 -22.95 -17.84 32.67
C THR A 190 -22.24 -19.20 32.63
N LYS A 191 -22.93 -20.27 33.03
CA LYS A 191 -22.39 -21.66 32.95
C LYS A 191 -22.94 -22.47 31.77
N GLU A 192 -23.99 -21.97 31.12
CA GLU A 192 -24.58 -22.58 29.94
C GLU A 192 -23.63 -22.46 28.74
N LYS A 193 -23.43 -23.57 27.99
CA LYS A 193 -22.64 -23.52 26.76
C LYS A 193 -23.46 -22.81 25.67
N TRP A 194 -22.99 -21.67 25.19
CA TRP A 194 -23.61 -21.01 24.04
C TRP A 194 -23.33 -21.82 22.77
N VAL A 195 -24.35 -22.09 21.95
CA VAL A 195 -24.22 -22.88 20.72
C VAL A 195 -24.79 -22.11 19.55
N SER A 196 -24.03 -21.99 18.47
CA SER A 196 -24.50 -21.51 17.18
C SER A 196 -23.84 -22.29 16.05
N ASP A 197 -24.65 -23.04 15.33
CA ASP A 197 -24.23 -23.70 14.10
C ASP A 197 -24.68 -22.84 12.90
N ARG A 198 -23.75 -22.02 12.38
CA ARG A 198 -24.05 -21.17 11.22
C ARG A 198 -24.02 -21.96 9.92
N THR A 199 -23.50 -23.19 9.90
CA THR A 199 -23.48 -24.00 8.67
C THR A 199 -24.90 -24.36 8.24
N ALA A 200 -25.80 -24.66 9.16
CA ALA A 200 -27.22 -24.92 8.86
C ALA A 200 -28.01 -23.66 8.48
N LEU A 201 -27.53 -22.46 8.87
CA LEU A 201 -28.20 -21.18 8.61
C LEU A 201 -27.79 -20.57 7.26
N VAL A 202 -26.50 -20.65 6.93
CA VAL A 202 -25.91 -20.12 5.69
C VAL A 202 -25.17 -21.24 4.95
N SER A 203 -25.96 -22.17 4.41
CA SER A 203 -25.56 -23.27 3.52
C SER A 203 -26.11 -23.10 2.11
N GLY A 204 -25.49 -23.81 1.17
CA GLY A 204 -26.02 -24.05 -0.16
C GLY A 204 -27.15 -25.08 -0.18
N GLU A 205 -27.98 -25.07 -1.23
CA GLU A 205 -29.09 -26.03 -1.41
C GLU A 205 -28.65 -27.39 -1.98
N GLY A 206 -27.34 -27.67 -2.05
CA GLY A 206 -26.79 -28.80 -2.81
C GLY A 206 -26.90 -28.67 -4.35
N ARG A 207 -27.68 -27.70 -4.85
CA ARG A 207 -27.64 -27.24 -6.24
C ARG A 207 -26.28 -26.59 -6.51
N ILE A 208 -25.59 -27.05 -7.55
CA ILE A 208 -24.23 -26.60 -7.86
C ILE A 208 -24.29 -25.40 -8.81
N GLY A 209 -24.06 -24.21 -8.25
CA GLY A 209 -23.80 -23.00 -9.01
C GLY A 209 -22.49 -23.06 -9.79
N ALA A 210 -22.38 -22.17 -10.78
CA ALA A 210 -21.16 -21.87 -11.50
C ALA A 210 -20.66 -20.48 -11.05
N ILE A 211 -19.35 -20.23 -10.95
CA ILE A 211 -18.84 -18.92 -10.47
C ILE A 211 -19.25 -17.78 -11.42
N GLU A 212 -19.47 -18.13 -12.68
CA GLU A 212 -19.99 -17.32 -13.77
C GLU A 212 -21.40 -16.76 -13.49
N ASN A 213 -22.20 -17.40 -12.61
CA ASN A 213 -23.50 -16.88 -12.13
C ASN A 213 -23.34 -15.63 -11.21
N HIS A 214 -22.13 -15.43 -10.70
CA HIS A 214 -21.77 -14.49 -9.65
C HIS A 214 -20.67 -13.53 -10.13
N PRO A 215 -20.95 -12.63 -11.09
CA PRO A 215 -19.93 -11.83 -11.78
C PRO A 215 -19.11 -10.90 -10.87
N ALA A 216 -19.53 -10.69 -9.62
CA ALA A 216 -18.76 -10.02 -8.58
C ALA A 216 -17.56 -10.84 -8.05
N PHE A 217 -17.49 -12.14 -8.36
CA PHE A 217 -16.53 -13.10 -7.79
C PHE A 217 -15.71 -13.83 -8.87
N THR A 218 -14.56 -14.36 -8.49
CA THR A 218 -13.65 -15.15 -9.35
C THR A 218 -12.87 -16.17 -8.52
N THR A 219 -12.41 -17.24 -9.15
CA THR A 219 -11.52 -18.28 -8.57
C THR A 219 -10.06 -18.17 -9.02
N SER A 220 -9.72 -17.10 -9.74
CA SER A 220 -8.35 -16.86 -10.24
C SER A 220 -7.33 -16.63 -9.12
N ALA A 221 -6.08 -17.05 -9.33
CA ALA A 221 -4.99 -16.94 -8.35
C ALA A 221 -4.50 -15.49 -8.15
N PHE A 222 -3.82 -15.25 -7.02
CA PHE A 222 -3.60 -13.91 -6.46
C PHE A 222 -2.43 -13.13 -7.09
N ALA A 223 -2.73 -11.98 -7.69
CA ALA A 223 -1.90 -10.79 -7.54
C ALA A 223 -2.29 -10.09 -6.22
N HIS A 224 -1.33 -9.59 -5.45
CA HIS A 224 -1.64 -8.88 -4.21
C HIS A 224 -2.25 -7.51 -4.53
N GLY A 225 -3.49 -7.29 -4.09
CA GLY A 225 -4.12 -5.97 -4.19
C GLY A 225 -3.29 -4.94 -3.43
N ASN A 226 -2.84 -3.89 -4.13
CA ASN A 226 -1.88 -2.94 -3.59
C ASN A 226 -2.48 -2.17 -2.39
N ILE A 227 -2.04 -2.51 -1.17
CA ILE A 227 -2.11 -1.60 -0.02
C ILE A 227 -1.01 -0.55 -0.24
N ILE A 228 -1.29 0.38 -1.15
CA ILE A 228 -0.54 1.63 -1.29
C ILE A 228 -0.61 2.36 0.07
N GLY A 229 0.42 3.13 0.43
CA GLY A 229 0.38 4.00 1.60
C GLY A 229 -0.59 5.17 1.41
N VAL A 230 -1.90 4.92 1.40
CA VAL A 230 -2.95 5.93 1.14
C VAL A 230 -3.24 6.83 2.37
N GLU A 231 -2.32 6.85 3.34
CA GLU A 231 -2.46 7.53 4.64
C GLU A 231 -2.70 9.04 4.51
N HIS A 232 -2.34 9.65 3.37
CA HIS A 232 -2.56 11.07 3.06
C HIS A 232 -3.60 11.33 1.95
N ALA A 233 -4.30 10.29 1.47
CA ALA A 233 -5.31 10.40 0.43
C ALA A 233 -6.61 9.61 0.76
N CYS A 234 -6.92 9.57 2.06
CA CYS A 234 -8.25 9.30 2.57
C CYS A 234 -8.94 10.65 2.89
N ARG A 235 -10.22 10.83 2.54
CA ARG A 235 -10.98 12.05 2.79
C ARG A 235 -12.41 11.74 3.24
N THR A 236 -12.90 12.51 4.21
CA THR A 236 -14.32 12.54 4.58
C THR A 236 -15.02 13.67 3.82
N PHE A 237 -16.26 13.42 3.40
CA PHE A 237 -17.16 14.43 2.83
C PHE A 237 -18.54 14.31 3.50
N ARG A 238 -19.36 15.36 3.36
CA ARG A 238 -20.73 15.42 3.91
C ARG A 238 -21.70 15.91 2.86
N ILE A 239 -22.93 15.37 2.85
CA ILE A 239 -24.07 15.89 2.10
C ILE A 239 -25.15 16.24 3.12
N SER A 240 -25.66 17.47 3.08
CA SER A 240 -26.71 17.94 4.00
C SER A 240 -28.04 17.22 3.75
N ARG A 241 -28.94 17.24 4.74
CA ARG A 241 -30.28 16.63 4.62
C ARG A 241 -31.05 17.11 3.39
N ASP A 242 -31.00 18.41 3.11
CA ASP A 242 -31.72 18.99 1.95
C ASP A 242 -31.03 18.62 0.62
N ALA A 243 -29.70 18.61 0.60
CA ALA A 243 -28.93 18.14 -0.56
C ALA A 243 -29.16 16.64 -0.84
N LEU A 244 -29.42 15.81 0.18
CA LEU A 244 -29.85 14.41 -0.01
C LEU A 244 -31.24 14.29 -0.63
N VAL A 245 -32.18 15.18 -0.28
CA VAL A 245 -33.52 15.21 -0.87
C VAL A 245 -33.44 15.60 -2.35
N ASP A 246 -32.68 16.66 -2.67
CA ASP A 246 -32.46 17.09 -4.05
C ASP A 246 -31.66 16.07 -4.88
N LEU A 247 -30.64 15.43 -4.28
CA LEU A 247 -29.89 14.35 -4.93
C LEU A 247 -30.78 13.16 -5.26
N LYS A 248 -31.62 12.73 -4.30
CA LYS A 248 -32.61 11.66 -4.54
C LYS A 248 -33.59 12.04 -5.65
N LYS A 249 -34.08 13.29 -5.66
CA LYS A 249 -34.97 13.83 -6.69
C LYS A 249 -34.33 13.88 -8.08
N ALA A 250 -33.05 14.22 -8.18
CA ALA A 250 -32.29 14.22 -9.44
C ALA A 250 -32.06 12.79 -9.96
N ALA A 251 -31.65 11.87 -9.09
CA ALA A 251 -31.40 10.47 -9.42
C ALA A 251 -32.68 9.69 -9.77
N SER A 252 -33.83 10.06 -9.18
CA SER A 252 -35.14 9.44 -9.47
C SER A 252 -35.63 9.75 -10.88
N PRO A 253 -36.42 8.88 -11.53
CA PRO A 253 -37.11 9.20 -12.78
C PRO A 253 -38.10 10.35 -12.58
N ALA A 254 -38.23 11.24 -13.58
CA ALA A 254 -39.17 12.37 -13.51
C ALA A 254 -40.64 11.93 -13.60
N PHE A 255 -40.88 10.82 -14.31
CA PHE A 255 -42.16 10.14 -14.41
C PHE A 255 -41.88 8.63 -14.28
N PRO A 256 -42.02 8.04 -13.07
CA PRO A 256 -41.86 6.60 -12.89
C PRO A 256 -42.90 5.85 -13.71
N ARG A 257 -42.50 4.77 -14.40
CA ARG A 257 -43.41 4.03 -15.30
C ARG A 257 -44.33 3.04 -14.56
N ASP A 258 -43.94 2.66 -13.36
CA ASP A 258 -44.67 1.79 -12.43
C ASP A 258 -44.24 2.14 -11.00
N THR A 259 -45.03 1.73 -10.02
CA THR A 259 -44.77 1.78 -8.58
C THR A 259 -43.40 1.22 -8.18
N GLU A 260 -42.87 0.24 -8.92
CA GLU A 260 -41.56 -0.36 -8.69
C GLU A 260 -40.36 0.49 -9.20
N ASP A 261 -40.60 1.54 -9.99
CA ASP A 261 -39.57 2.42 -10.61
C ASP A 261 -39.05 3.50 -9.64
N TRP A 262 -38.74 3.09 -8.40
CA TRP A 262 -38.34 3.98 -7.30
C TRP A 262 -36.85 3.87 -6.95
N ILE A 263 -36.23 5.02 -6.61
CA ILE A 263 -34.82 5.15 -6.23
C ILE A 263 -34.71 5.47 -4.73
N SER A 264 -33.81 4.80 -4.01
CA SER A 264 -33.52 5.05 -2.60
C SER A 264 -32.51 6.19 -2.42
N THR A 265 -32.49 6.82 -1.24
CA THR A 265 -31.44 7.80 -0.88
C THR A 265 -30.04 7.18 -0.96
N GLY A 266 -29.90 5.91 -0.56
CA GLY A 266 -28.63 5.18 -0.64
C GLY A 266 -28.18 4.92 -2.08
N ASP A 267 -29.12 4.68 -2.99
CA ASP A 267 -28.83 4.46 -4.41
C ASP A 267 -28.36 5.77 -5.06
N ALA A 268 -28.97 6.89 -4.68
CA ALA A 268 -28.62 8.22 -5.17
C ALA A 268 -27.25 8.69 -4.63
N ILE A 269 -26.92 8.38 -3.37
CA ILE A 269 -25.57 8.55 -2.81
C ILE A 269 -24.56 7.68 -3.59
N ALA A 270 -24.84 6.39 -3.73
CA ALA A 270 -23.96 5.44 -4.43
C ALA A 270 -23.70 5.86 -5.89
N ALA A 271 -24.74 6.26 -6.62
CA ALA A 271 -24.64 6.74 -8.00
C ALA A 271 -23.83 8.04 -8.13
N LEU A 272 -24.02 8.99 -7.22
CA LEU A 272 -23.22 10.22 -7.19
C LEU A 272 -21.74 9.90 -6.97
N ILE A 273 -21.43 9.04 -6.01
CA ILE A 273 -20.05 8.68 -5.67
C ILE A 273 -19.40 7.90 -6.82
N TRP A 274 -20.07 6.88 -7.37
CA TRP A 274 -19.58 6.09 -8.50
C TRP A 274 -19.23 6.95 -9.72
N ARG A 275 -20.18 7.80 -10.13
CA ARG A 275 -19.99 8.72 -11.25
C ARG A 275 -18.87 9.72 -10.98
N SER A 276 -18.82 10.31 -9.79
CA SER A 276 -17.91 11.43 -9.51
C SER A 276 -16.47 10.98 -9.27
N ILE A 277 -16.23 9.86 -8.57
CA ILE A 277 -14.88 9.29 -8.42
C ILE A 277 -14.30 8.94 -9.79
N LEU A 278 -15.05 8.23 -10.64
CA LEU A 278 -14.52 7.79 -11.93
C LEU A 278 -14.33 8.95 -12.94
N VAL A 279 -15.19 9.97 -12.90
CA VAL A 279 -14.93 11.23 -13.63
C VAL A 279 -13.68 11.94 -13.13
N ALA A 280 -13.43 11.95 -11.82
CA ALA A 280 -12.21 12.51 -11.25
C ALA A 280 -10.95 11.70 -11.60
N ARG A 281 -11.02 10.35 -11.59
CA ARG A 281 -9.93 9.47 -12.05
C ARG A 281 -9.61 9.68 -13.53
N HIS A 282 -10.61 9.88 -14.38
CA HIS A 282 -10.41 10.20 -15.79
C HIS A 282 -9.71 11.56 -15.98
N ARG A 283 -10.12 12.59 -15.23
CA ARG A 283 -9.43 13.89 -15.18
C ARG A 283 -7.99 13.78 -14.66
N ALA A 284 -7.73 12.84 -13.75
CA ALA A 284 -6.40 12.50 -13.23
C ALA A 284 -5.56 11.59 -14.17
N GLY A 285 -6.09 11.17 -15.32
CA GLY A 285 -5.41 10.26 -16.25
C GLY A 285 -5.36 8.78 -15.81
N ALA A 286 -6.04 8.41 -14.72
CA ALA A 286 -6.08 7.06 -14.16
C ALA A 286 -7.19 6.16 -14.75
N LEU A 287 -8.05 6.71 -15.62
CA LEU A 287 -9.14 5.99 -16.27
C LEU A 287 -9.28 6.39 -17.75
N SER A 288 -9.36 5.40 -18.65
CA SER A 288 -9.56 5.63 -20.09
C SER A 288 -11.02 5.97 -20.42
N ALA A 289 -11.24 6.66 -21.54
CA ALA A 289 -12.57 7.08 -21.98
C ALA A 289 -13.49 5.92 -22.42
N ASP A 290 -12.91 4.84 -22.91
CA ASP A 290 -13.55 3.61 -23.40
C ASP A 290 -13.72 2.52 -22.31
N ALA A 291 -13.30 2.80 -21.08
CA ALA A 291 -13.34 1.84 -19.99
C ALA A 291 -14.77 1.45 -19.55
N VAL A 292 -14.93 0.22 -19.06
CA VAL A 292 -16.13 -0.19 -18.30
C VAL A 292 -15.93 0.21 -16.84
N ALA A 293 -16.76 1.13 -16.36
CA ALA A 293 -16.85 1.47 -14.95
C ALA A 293 -17.51 0.34 -14.17
N THR A 294 -16.95 -0.02 -13.02
CA THR A 294 -17.43 -1.11 -12.17
C THR A 294 -17.75 -0.61 -10.76
N PHE A 295 -18.79 -1.15 -10.12
CA PHE A 295 -19.19 -0.82 -8.75
C PHE A 295 -19.54 -2.08 -7.95
N GLY A 296 -18.84 -2.31 -6.85
CA GLY A 296 -19.14 -3.39 -5.90
C GLY A 296 -19.86 -2.89 -4.65
N GLN A 297 -20.95 -3.54 -4.23
CA GLN A 297 -21.59 -3.24 -2.93
C GLN A 297 -22.21 -4.47 -2.24
N PRO A 298 -22.19 -4.54 -0.89
CA PRO A 298 -22.88 -5.57 -0.12
C PRO A 298 -24.38 -5.28 0.01
N VAL A 299 -25.19 -6.33 -0.12
CA VAL A 299 -26.62 -6.36 0.26
C VAL A 299 -26.76 -7.26 1.47
N ASP A 300 -27.32 -6.76 2.57
CA ASP A 300 -27.63 -7.60 3.74
C ASP A 300 -28.73 -8.62 3.38
N CYS A 301 -28.39 -9.90 3.48
CA CYS A 301 -29.21 -11.02 3.06
C CYS A 301 -30.01 -11.64 4.20
N ARG A 302 -29.91 -11.16 5.45
CA ARG A 302 -30.60 -11.76 6.62
C ARG A 302 -32.09 -12.01 6.38
N LYS A 303 -32.78 -11.04 5.78
CA LYS A 303 -34.22 -11.12 5.49
C LYS A 303 -34.57 -11.94 4.24
N LEU A 304 -33.62 -12.15 3.34
CA LEU A 304 -33.78 -13.05 2.19
C LEU A 304 -33.55 -14.50 2.61
N LEU A 305 -32.62 -14.74 3.53
CA LEU A 305 -32.27 -16.06 4.08
C LEU A 305 -33.12 -16.48 5.29
N GLU A 306 -34.08 -15.65 5.70
CA GLU A 306 -34.95 -15.86 6.88
C GLU A 306 -34.18 -16.15 8.18
N LEU A 307 -33.04 -15.48 8.36
CA LEU A 307 -32.15 -15.72 9.51
C LEU A 307 -32.76 -15.20 10.83
N PRO A 308 -32.58 -15.92 11.95
CA PRO A 308 -33.16 -15.54 13.24
C PRO A 308 -32.56 -14.21 13.73
N GLU A 309 -33.41 -13.25 14.11
CA GLU A 309 -32.96 -11.98 14.68
C GLU A 309 -32.67 -12.12 16.20
N PRO A 310 -31.47 -11.78 16.72
CA PRO A 310 -30.30 -11.24 16.00
C PRO A 310 -29.34 -12.32 15.45
N TYR A 311 -29.04 -12.26 14.15
CA TYR A 311 -27.98 -13.04 13.52
C TYR A 311 -26.68 -12.24 13.44
N PHE A 312 -25.67 -12.66 14.20
CA PHE A 312 -24.38 -11.96 14.31
C PHE A 312 -23.36 -12.31 13.20
N GLY A 313 -23.52 -13.41 12.47
CA GLY A 313 -22.52 -13.83 11.48
C GLY A 313 -22.49 -12.98 10.21
N ASN A 314 -21.62 -13.32 9.26
CA ASN A 314 -21.65 -12.70 7.94
C ASN A 314 -22.90 -13.20 7.18
N ALA A 315 -23.76 -12.27 6.75
CA ALA A 315 -24.94 -12.56 5.95
C ALA A 315 -25.22 -11.43 4.94
N PHE A 316 -24.33 -11.30 3.95
CA PHE A 316 -24.50 -10.34 2.85
C PHE A 316 -23.94 -10.91 1.55
N TYR A 317 -24.45 -10.45 0.41
CA TYR A 317 -23.96 -10.80 -0.93
C TYR A 317 -23.35 -9.54 -1.59
N ILE A 318 -22.17 -9.66 -2.20
CA ILE A 318 -21.57 -8.57 -2.98
C ILE A 318 -22.12 -8.64 -4.41
N MET A 319 -22.83 -7.59 -4.85
CA MET A 319 -23.11 -7.41 -6.28
C MET A 319 -21.95 -6.71 -6.98
N ARG A 320 -21.96 -6.81 -8.30
CA ARG A 320 -21.18 -6.02 -9.24
C ARG A 320 -22.15 -5.38 -10.22
N SER A 321 -22.07 -4.06 -10.38
CA SER A 321 -22.73 -3.30 -11.43
C SER A 321 -21.69 -2.78 -12.41
N ASP A 322 -21.95 -2.94 -13.70
CA ASP A 322 -21.05 -2.52 -14.79
C ASP A 322 -21.74 -1.48 -15.69
N MET A 323 -21.00 -0.47 -16.15
CA MET A 323 -21.52 0.57 -17.03
C MET A 323 -20.40 1.14 -17.91
N PRO A 324 -20.61 1.41 -19.23
CA PRO A 324 -19.63 2.13 -20.03
C PRO A 324 -19.33 3.51 -19.42
N PHE A 325 -18.06 3.85 -19.21
CA PHE A 325 -17.68 5.09 -18.52
C PHE A 325 -18.20 6.34 -19.25
N ASP A 326 -18.25 6.32 -20.59
CA ASP A 326 -18.82 7.42 -21.39
C ASP A 326 -20.30 7.69 -21.09
N ALA A 327 -21.09 6.64 -20.85
CA ALA A 327 -22.48 6.77 -20.41
C ALA A 327 -22.60 7.15 -18.92
N LEU A 328 -21.65 6.74 -18.08
CA LEU A 328 -21.63 7.10 -16.66
C LEU A 328 -21.29 8.59 -16.45
N ARG A 329 -20.35 9.13 -17.24
CA ARG A 329 -19.89 10.53 -17.11
C ARG A 329 -20.90 11.56 -17.64
N ASP A 330 -21.83 11.14 -18.50
CA ASP A 330 -22.83 11.99 -19.16
C ASP A 330 -23.53 12.96 -18.18
N PRO A 331 -23.50 14.28 -18.43
CA PRO A 331 -23.97 15.27 -17.47
C PRO A 331 -25.50 15.36 -17.33
N GLN A 332 -26.28 14.78 -18.24
CA GLN A 332 -27.75 14.86 -18.23
C GLN A 332 -28.42 13.61 -17.65
N THR A 333 -27.84 12.44 -17.89
CA THR A 333 -28.47 11.13 -17.69
C THR A 333 -27.62 10.14 -16.88
N GLY A 334 -26.31 10.36 -16.76
CA GLY A 334 -25.38 9.42 -16.10
C GLY A 334 -25.78 9.09 -14.66
N LEU A 335 -26.04 10.11 -13.84
CA LEU A 335 -26.47 9.94 -12.43
C LEU A 335 -27.75 9.09 -12.29
N ARG A 336 -28.78 9.39 -13.09
CA ARG A 336 -30.07 8.67 -13.08
C ARG A 336 -29.92 7.24 -13.60
N THR A 337 -29.10 7.05 -14.62
CA THR A 337 -28.87 5.73 -15.22
C THR A 337 -28.09 4.82 -14.27
N ALA A 338 -27.03 5.35 -13.63
CA ALA A 338 -26.29 4.66 -12.58
C ALA A 338 -27.19 4.27 -11.40
N ALA A 339 -28.01 5.21 -10.88
CA ALA A 339 -28.93 4.93 -9.79
C ALA A 339 -29.96 3.82 -10.14
N ARG A 340 -30.47 3.83 -11.38
CA ARG A 340 -31.40 2.80 -11.87
C ARG A 340 -30.72 1.43 -12.03
N ILE A 341 -29.48 1.37 -12.50
CA ILE A 341 -28.69 0.12 -12.59
C ILE A 341 -28.47 -0.44 -11.17
N LEU A 342 -27.93 0.37 -10.25
CA LEU A 342 -27.69 -0.02 -8.86
C LEU A 342 -28.98 -0.53 -8.17
N ARG A 343 -30.12 0.14 -8.38
CA ARG A 343 -31.43 -0.28 -7.86
C ARG A 343 -31.91 -1.60 -8.47
N ALA A 344 -31.69 -1.84 -9.76
CA ALA A 344 -32.03 -3.09 -10.42
C ALA A 344 -31.16 -4.25 -9.88
N ASP A 345 -29.85 -4.05 -9.77
CA ASP A 345 -28.92 -5.06 -9.27
C ASP A 345 -29.15 -5.39 -7.78
N VAL A 346 -29.54 -4.40 -6.96
CA VAL A 346 -30.04 -4.62 -5.58
C VAL A 346 -31.29 -5.52 -5.56
N LYS A 347 -32.24 -5.31 -6.48
CA LYS A 347 -33.44 -6.17 -6.59
C LYS A 347 -33.12 -7.56 -7.16
N ALA A 348 -32.02 -7.71 -7.89
CA ALA A 348 -31.57 -8.97 -8.49
C ALA A 348 -30.73 -9.87 -7.53
N VAL A 349 -30.60 -9.50 -6.26
CA VAL A 349 -30.06 -10.37 -5.19
C VAL A 349 -31.22 -11.10 -4.52
N THR A 350 -31.20 -12.44 -4.59
CA THR A 350 -32.21 -13.33 -3.99
C THR A 350 -31.56 -14.29 -2.99
N ALA A 351 -32.37 -14.99 -2.20
CA ALA A 351 -31.92 -16.09 -1.34
C ALA A 351 -31.15 -17.15 -2.14
N ASP A 352 -31.74 -17.58 -3.26
CA ASP A 352 -31.19 -18.56 -4.19
C ASP A 352 -29.79 -18.17 -4.65
N ARG A 353 -29.54 -16.89 -5.01
CA ARG A 353 -28.22 -16.45 -5.50
C ARG A 353 -27.13 -16.42 -4.45
N ILE A 354 -27.44 -16.20 -3.16
CA ILE A 354 -26.45 -16.37 -2.09
C ILE A 354 -26.25 -17.86 -1.76
N ARG A 355 -27.30 -18.69 -1.79
CA ARG A 355 -27.16 -20.15 -1.61
C ARG A 355 -26.39 -20.83 -2.74
N ASP A 356 -26.57 -20.40 -3.99
CA ASP A 356 -25.86 -20.92 -5.18
C ASP A 356 -24.34 -20.67 -5.08
N LEU A 357 -23.95 -19.47 -4.62
CA LEU A 357 -22.56 -19.10 -4.37
C LEU A 357 -21.94 -19.85 -3.17
N VAL A 358 -22.70 -20.03 -2.09
CA VAL A 358 -22.26 -20.83 -0.94
C VAL A 358 -22.11 -22.31 -1.33
N ALA A 359 -23.04 -22.86 -2.12
CA ALA A 359 -22.94 -24.23 -2.65
C ALA A 359 -21.69 -24.41 -3.54
N PHE A 360 -21.34 -23.39 -4.35
CA PHE A 360 -20.09 -23.39 -5.10
C PHE A 360 -18.87 -23.45 -4.19
N MET A 361 -18.83 -22.66 -3.12
CA MET A 361 -17.74 -22.65 -2.12
C MET A 361 -17.62 -23.99 -1.37
N GLU A 362 -18.75 -24.52 -0.88
CA GLU A 362 -18.87 -25.82 -0.22
C GLU A 362 -18.32 -26.96 -1.10
N ARG A 363 -18.62 -26.92 -2.40
CA ARG A 363 -18.16 -27.90 -3.38
C ARG A 363 -16.65 -27.83 -3.60
N ILE A 364 -16.06 -26.64 -3.74
CA ILE A 364 -14.62 -26.51 -4.04
C ILE A 364 -13.71 -26.67 -2.82
N ARG A 365 -14.22 -26.45 -1.59
CA ARG A 365 -13.45 -26.51 -0.32
C ARG A 365 -12.19 -25.61 -0.30
N LEU A 366 -12.26 -24.54 -1.07
CA LEU A 366 -11.22 -23.54 -1.30
C LEU A 366 -11.82 -22.16 -1.04
N GLU A 367 -12.30 -21.95 0.19
CA GLU A 367 -12.94 -20.70 0.64
C GLU A 367 -12.04 -19.47 0.43
N SER A 368 -10.71 -19.67 0.42
CA SER A 368 -9.68 -18.67 0.14
C SER A 368 -9.57 -18.23 -1.32
N HIS A 369 -10.12 -18.98 -2.29
CA HIS A 369 -9.94 -18.71 -3.71
C HIS A 369 -11.09 -17.89 -4.32
N THR A 370 -12.27 -17.86 -3.70
CA THR A 370 -13.42 -17.11 -4.20
C THR A 370 -13.33 -15.64 -3.77
N ARG A 371 -12.66 -14.83 -4.60
CA ARG A 371 -12.34 -13.41 -4.34
C ARG A 371 -13.12 -12.46 -5.26
N LEU A 372 -13.08 -11.14 -4.99
CA LEU A 372 -13.79 -10.16 -5.83
C LEU A 372 -13.17 -10.03 -7.22
N SER A 373 -13.98 -10.13 -8.27
CA SER A 373 -13.55 -10.16 -9.68
C SER A 373 -12.96 -8.83 -10.19
N PHE A 374 -13.28 -7.73 -9.51
CA PHE A 374 -12.88 -6.35 -9.85
C PHE A 374 -11.86 -5.78 -8.86
N GLN A 375 -11.25 -6.62 -8.00
CA GLN A 375 -10.31 -6.17 -6.97
C GLN A 375 -9.05 -5.53 -7.55
N GLU A 376 -8.61 -5.98 -8.73
CA GLU A 376 -7.42 -5.47 -9.42
C GLU A 376 -7.72 -4.14 -10.14
N ASP A 377 -8.98 -3.91 -10.52
CA ASP A 377 -9.48 -2.66 -11.12
C ASP A 377 -9.74 -1.53 -10.09
N LEU A 378 -9.62 -1.80 -8.79
CA LEU A 378 -9.96 -0.84 -7.72
C LEU A 378 -9.12 0.45 -7.75
N ALA A 379 -7.97 0.45 -8.43
CA ALA A 379 -7.14 1.64 -8.64
C ALA A 379 -7.49 2.45 -9.91
N SER A 380 -8.33 1.91 -10.80
CA SER A 380 -8.59 2.45 -12.14
C SER A 380 -10.09 2.61 -12.44
N SER A 381 -10.80 1.55 -12.78
CA SER A 381 -12.19 1.57 -13.26
C SER A 381 -13.24 1.09 -12.24
N ALA A 382 -12.82 0.41 -11.17
CA ALA A 382 -13.71 -0.10 -10.13
C ALA A 382 -13.65 0.72 -8.83
N ILE A 383 -14.75 0.71 -8.07
CA ILE A 383 -14.77 1.07 -6.65
C ILE A 383 -15.55 0.02 -5.83
N VAL A 384 -15.20 -0.11 -4.55
CA VAL A 384 -15.90 -0.94 -3.57
C VAL A 384 -16.56 -0.06 -2.51
N TYR A 385 -17.88 -0.14 -2.44
CA TYR A 385 -18.74 0.70 -1.62
C TYR A 385 -19.33 -0.11 -0.47
N THR A 386 -19.15 0.38 0.75
CA THR A 386 -19.81 -0.12 1.96
C THR A 386 -20.69 0.96 2.56
N SER A 387 -21.86 0.60 3.07
CA SER A 387 -22.76 1.54 3.73
C SER A 387 -23.11 1.10 5.15
N HIS A 388 -23.01 2.03 6.08
CA HIS A 388 -23.49 1.93 7.46
C HIS A 388 -24.66 2.90 7.71
N PHE A 389 -25.19 3.54 6.65
CA PHE A 389 -26.17 4.63 6.72
C PHE A 389 -27.46 4.27 7.48
N LYS A 390 -27.84 2.99 7.49
CA LYS A 390 -29.01 2.44 8.20
C LYS A 390 -28.72 1.97 9.64
N PHE A 391 -27.50 2.18 10.16
CA PHE A 391 -27.17 1.84 11.54
C PHE A 391 -27.39 3.06 12.43
N ASN A 392 -28.39 3.02 13.31
CA ASN A 392 -28.80 4.16 14.14
C ASN A 392 -27.83 4.44 15.32
N ILE A 393 -26.51 4.39 15.09
CA ILE A 393 -25.46 4.50 16.11
C ILE A 393 -25.46 5.86 16.81
N HIS A 394 -25.87 6.94 16.13
CA HIS A 394 -26.06 8.26 16.75
C HIS A 394 -27.31 8.34 17.64
N GLU A 395 -28.30 7.47 17.43
CA GLU A 395 -29.51 7.36 18.26
C GLU A 395 -29.37 6.32 19.39
N MET A 396 -28.25 5.57 19.41
CA MET A 396 -27.90 4.75 20.57
C MET A 396 -27.62 5.64 21.78
N ASP A 397 -27.89 5.09 22.95
CA ASP A 397 -27.65 5.72 24.24
C ASP A 397 -26.73 4.80 25.06
N PHE A 398 -25.52 5.28 25.32
CA PHE A 398 -24.48 4.62 26.10
C PHE A 398 -24.56 4.97 27.60
N GLY A 399 -25.53 5.79 27.99
CA GLY A 399 -25.74 6.23 29.36
C GLY A 399 -24.83 7.39 29.80
N PRO A 400 -25.09 7.95 31.00
CA PRO A 400 -24.38 9.12 31.53
C PRO A 400 -22.89 8.87 31.85
N ALA A 401 -22.42 7.62 31.81
CA ALA A 401 -20.99 7.29 31.79
C ALA A 401 -20.24 8.01 30.65
N PHE A 402 -20.91 8.27 29.52
CA PHE A 402 -20.41 9.07 28.40
C PHE A 402 -21.17 10.40 28.23
N GLY A 403 -21.35 11.14 29.33
CA GLY A 403 -21.91 12.50 29.31
C GLY A 403 -23.42 12.49 29.09
N ASP A 404 -23.88 12.76 27.86
CA ASP A 404 -25.28 12.59 27.46
C ASP A 404 -25.55 11.25 26.76
N GLY A 405 -24.55 10.35 26.73
CA GLY A 405 -24.64 9.01 26.18
C GLY A 405 -24.65 8.95 24.65
N ARG A 406 -24.54 10.09 23.93
CA ARG A 406 -24.72 10.14 22.47
C ARG A 406 -23.41 10.20 21.70
N VAL A 407 -23.28 9.35 20.68
CA VAL A 407 -22.15 9.36 19.74
C VAL A 407 -22.16 10.67 18.96
N LYS A 408 -21.11 11.47 19.12
CA LYS A 408 -20.94 12.80 18.50
C LYS A 408 -20.33 12.72 17.11
N ALA A 409 -19.45 11.74 16.88
CA ALA A 409 -18.95 11.36 15.57
C ALA A 409 -18.65 9.85 15.50
N PHE A 410 -18.94 9.26 14.35
CA PHE A 410 -18.56 7.91 13.98
C PHE A 410 -17.47 7.98 12.92
N ARG A 411 -16.33 7.31 13.13
CA ARG A 411 -15.15 7.38 12.25
C ARG A 411 -14.52 5.99 12.03
N HIS A 412 -13.84 5.84 10.89
CA HIS A 412 -13.05 4.66 10.52
C HIS A 412 -11.61 5.14 10.27
N PRO A 413 -10.56 4.52 10.86
CA PRO A 413 -9.20 5.02 10.70
C PRO A 413 -8.77 5.02 9.22
N ALA A 414 -8.11 6.10 8.78
CA ALA A 414 -7.61 6.21 7.40
C ALA A 414 -6.61 5.09 7.06
N ARG A 415 -5.83 4.63 8.05
CA ARG A 415 -4.80 3.62 7.86
C ARG A 415 -5.40 2.20 7.80
N GLY A 416 -5.14 1.52 6.68
CA GLY A 416 -5.63 0.16 6.41
C GLY A 416 -6.78 0.11 5.39
N THR A 417 -7.09 1.21 4.72
CA THR A 417 -7.96 1.24 3.53
C THR A 417 -7.15 1.13 2.24
N ILE A 418 -7.80 0.81 1.12
CA ILE A 418 -7.19 0.73 -0.22
C ILE A 418 -7.86 1.72 -1.19
N ILE A 419 -7.17 2.12 -2.25
CA ILE A 419 -7.75 2.99 -3.31
C ILE A 419 -9.04 2.35 -3.86
N GLY A 420 -10.05 3.17 -4.13
CA GLY A 420 -11.39 2.73 -4.52
C GLY A 420 -12.27 2.28 -3.36
N SER A 421 -11.81 2.34 -2.11
CA SER A 421 -12.66 2.09 -0.94
C SER A 421 -13.55 3.30 -0.63
N VAL A 422 -14.86 3.06 -0.53
CA VAL A 422 -15.84 4.02 -0.04
C VAL A 422 -16.57 3.44 1.16
N ILE A 423 -16.63 4.18 2.27
CA ILE A 423 -17.45 3.81 3.43
C ILE A 423 -18.40 4.95 3.79
N VAL A 424 -19.70 4.75 3.55
CA VAL A 424 -20.75 5.64 4.02
C VAL A 424 -21.02 5.38 5.50
N MET A 425 -20.96 6.43 6.31
CA MET A 425 -21.13 6.37 7.76
C MET A 425 -22.62 6.25 8.14
N PRO A 426 -22.95 5.94 9.40
CA PRO A 426 -24.29 6.17 9.97
C PRO A 426 -24.88 7.54 9.60
N MET A 427 -26.20 7.60 9.40
CA MET A 427 -26.90 8.88 9.25
C MET A 427 -26.70 9.72 10.53
N CYS A 428 -26.28 10.97 10.38
CA CYS A 428 -26.09 11.89 11.49
C CYS A 428 -27.45 12.36 12.05
N SER A 429 -27.49 12.81 13.31
CA SER A 429 -28.73 13.21 14.00
C SER A 429 -29.48 14.41 13.38
N ASP A 430 -28.84 15.16 12.48
CA ASP A 430 -29.46 16.23 11.68
C ASP A 430 -30.13 15.71 10.38
N GLY A 431 -29.98 14.41 10.09
CA GLY A 431 -30.42 13.76 8.84
C GLY A 431 -29.42 13.91 7.69
N SER A 432 -28.20 14.38 7.93
CA SER A 432 -27.13 14.45 6.93
C SER A 432 -26.38 13.11 6.78
N CYS A 433 -25.63 13.00 5.69
CA CYS A 433 -24.80 11.84 5.39
C CYS A 433 -23.32 12.23 5.38
N GLU A 434 -22.50 11.57 6.19
CA GLU A 434 -21.04 11.62 6.08
C GLU A 434 -20.51 10.33 5.44
N PHE A 435 -19.43 10.42 4.67
CA PHE A 435 -18.79 9.26 4.06
C PHE A 435 -17.31 9.48 3.82
N MET A 436 -16.56 8.39 3.79
CA MET A 436 -15.12 8.34 3.63
C MET A 436 -14.77 7.75 2.25
N ILE A 437 -13.82 8.37 1.55
CA ILE A 437 -13.30 7.95 0.24
C ILE A 437 -11.79 7.81 0.35
N THR A 438 -11.24 6.69 -0.13
CA THR A 438 -9.79 6.44 -0.24
C THR A 438 -9.40 6.42 -1.72
N GLU A 439 -8.58 7.36 -2.16
CA GLU A 439 -8.25 7.60 -3.58
C GLU A 439 -6.79 8.03 -3.78
N SER A 440 -6.39 8.40 -5.00
CA SER A 440 -5.15 9.17 -5.18
C SER A 440 -5.36 10.65 -4.82
N ALA A 441 -4.29 11.35 -4.43
CA ALA A 441 -4.37 12.78 -4.10
C ALA A 441 -4.81 13.66 -5.28
N ASP A 442 -4.48 13.26 -6.52
CA ASP A 442 -4.91 13.96 -7.73
C ASP A 442 -6.38 13.67 -8.07
N THR A 443 -6.86 12.42 -7.89
CA THR A 443 -8.28 12.09 -8.00
C THR A 443 -9.09 12.91 -6.99
N LEU A 444 -8.65 13.01 -5.74
CA LEU A 444 -9.34 13.82 -4.73
C LEU A 444 -9.40 15.30 -5.12
N ARG A 445 -8.30 15.87 -5.65
CA ARG A 445 -8.29 17.25 -6.15
C ARG A 445 -9.28 17.47 -7.29
N TYR A 446 -9.38 16.54 -8.24
CA TYR A 446 -10.34 16.64 -9.35
C TYR A 446 -11.80 16.37 -8.94
N LEU A 447 -12.01 15.59 -7.89
CA LEU A 447 -13.33 15.33 -7.29
C LEU A 447 -13.86 16.60 -6.61
N GLU A 448 -13.00 17.32 -5.87
CA GLU A 448 -13.30 18.63 -5.28
C GLU A 448 -13.54 19.74 -6.34
N THR A 449 -13.26 19.49 -7.62
CA THR A 449 -13.56 20.39 -8.75
C THR A 449 -14.61 19.83 -9.74
N ASP A 450 -15.41 18.83 -9.35
CA ASP A 450 -16.56 18.41 -10.15
C ASP A 450 -17.84 19.19 -9.76
N ASP A 451 -18.55 19.74 -10.75
CA ASP A 451 -19.71 20.60 -10.51
C ASP A 451 -20.91 19.83 -9.94
N LEU A 452 -21.08 18.55 -10.31
CA LEU A 452 -22.14 17.71 -9.77
C LEU A 452 -21.80 17.27 -8.34
N TRP A 453 -20.53 16.97 -8.07
CA TRP A 453 -20.04 16.69 -6.72
C TRP A 453 -20.26 17.89 -5.79
N THR A 454 -19.65 19.02 -6.12
CA THR A 454 -19.65 20.23 -5.28
C THR A 454 -21.02 20.87 -5.12
N ARG A 455 -21.99 20.55 -6.00
CA ARG A 455 -23.41 20.89 -5.81
C ARG A 455 -24.03 20.22 -4.58
N TYR A 456 -23.67 18.97 -4.28
CA TYR A 456 -24.27 18.21 -3.18
C TYR A 456 -23.37 18.15 -1.93
N THR A 457 -22.04 18.11 -2.11
CA THR A 457 -21.11 18.14 -0.99
C THR A 457 -20.83 19.56 -0.49
N GLY A 458 -20.75 20.55 -1.39
CA GLY A 458 -20.51 21.96 -1.06
C GLY A 458 -19.04 22.37 -1.08
N LYS A 459 -18.73 23.55 -1.66
CA LYS A 459 -17.36 24.05 -1.91
C LYS A 459 -16.51 24.38 -0.67
N GLN A 460 -17.05 24.25 0.54
CA GLN A 460 -16.32 24.46 1.81
C GLN A 460 -16.41 23.26 2.77
N ASN A 461 -16.97 22.13 2.33
CA ASN A 461 -17.17 20.93 3.17
C ASN A 461 -16.08 19.86 2.97
N SER A 462 -15.01 20.14 2.22
CA SER A 462 -13.75 19.43 2.43
C SER A 462 -13.15 19.91 3.76
N PHE A 463 -12.88 18.96 4.65
CA PHE A 463 -12.61 19.24 6.06
C PHE A 463 -11.29 20.04 6.18
N LEU A 464 -11.34 21.19 6.86
CA LEU A 464 -10.29 22.22 6.84
C LEU A 464 -8.90 21.65 7.15
N LYS A 465 -7.95 21.90 6.24
CA LYS A 465 -6.54 21.57 6.39
C LYS A 465 -5.90 22.47 7.45
N VAL A 466 -5.82 21.99 8.69
CA VAL A 466 -5.20 22.74 9.80
C VAL A 466 -3.69 22.83 9.57
N VAL A 467 -3.23 24.02 9.18
CA VAL A 467 -1.82 24.40 9.14
C VAL A 467 -1.56 25.35 10.31
N GLY A 468 -0.61 25.03 11.19
CA GLY A 468 -0.23 25.92 12.29
C GLY A 468 0.80 25.33 13.25
N GLY A 469 1.93 26.03 13.41
CA GLY A 469 3.06 25.62 14.28
C GLY A 469 4.34 25.34 13.48
N THR A 470 5.12 26.34 13.07
CA THR A 470 5.22 27.73 13.57
C THR A 470 5.40 28.73 12.43
N ALA A 471 5.06 30.00 12.68
CA ALA A 471 5.27 31.09 11.74
C ALA A 471 6.22 32.13 12.34
N LEU A 472 7.25 32.52 11.57
CA LEU A 472 8.01 33.75 11.78
C LEU A 472 7.67 34.68 10.60
N CYS A 473 7.12 35.84 10.91
CA CYS A 473 6.65 36.78 9.91
C CYS A 473 7.79 37.58 9.27
N LEU A 474 7.69 37.82 7.96
CA LEU A 474 8.25 39.00 7.31
C LEU A 474 7.12 39.71 6.54
N PRO A 475 7.17 41.05 6.37
CA PRO A 475 5.99 41.83 6.01
C PRO A 475 5.66 41.80 4.51
N GLU A 476 4.39 42.02 4.19
CA GLU A 476 3.91 42.33 2.85
C GLU A 476 4.42 43.69 2.38
N LEU A 477 4.69 43.83 1.08
CA LEU A 477 4.62 45.12 0.36
C LEU A 477 3.97 44.89 -1.01
N SER A 478 3.14 45.85 -1.41
CA SER A 478 2.17 45.72 -2.51
C SER A 478 2.76 46.02 -3.89
N ASP A 479 2.22 45.35 -4.92
CA ASP A 479 2.38 45.78 -6.32
C ASP A 479 1.84 47.21 -6.53
N GLY A 480 2.65 48.05 -7.17
CA GLY A 480 2.33 49.43 -7.55
C GLY A 480 3.00 49.77 -8.89
N THR A 481 2.23 50.30 -9.84
CA THR A 481 2.62 50.32 -11.27
C THR A 481 3.40 51.54 -11.72
N ASN A 482 4.18 51.35 -12.81
CA ASN A 482 4.67 52.36 -13.77
C ASN A 482 5.68 53.43 -13.30
N ALA A 483 6.87 53.46 -13.91
CA ALA A 483 7.25 54.49 -14.91
C ALA A 483 8.70 54.34 -15.43
N HIS A 484 9.00 54.96 -16.58
CA HIS A 484 10.34 54.99 -17.19
C HIS A 484 11.32 55.94 -16.46
N SER A 485 12.62 55.60 -16.42
CA SER A 485 13.68 56.57 -16.77
C SER A 485 15.03 55.94 -17.17
N GLN A 486 15.45 56.34 -18.37
CA GLN A 486 16.80 56.54 -18.93
C GLN A 486 18.06 56.14 -18.12
N SER A 487 19.00 55.48 -18.80
CA SER A 487 20.39 55.24 -18.36
C SER A 487 21.38 56.14 -19.12
N GLN A 488 22.41 56.67 -18.44
CA GLN A 488 23.59 57.29 -19.09
C GLN A 488 24.92 57.06 -18.36
N ARG A 489 25.89 56.55 -19.14
CA ARG A 489 27.32 56.94 -19.21
C ARG A 489 28.35 56.53 -18.11
N MET A 490 29.21 55.60 -18.55
CA MET A 490 30.70 55.73 -18.62
C MET A 490 31.54 55.61 -17.31
N PRO A 491 32.87 55.33 -17.40
CA PRO A 491 33.77 55.33 -18.57
C PRO A 491 34.52 54.01 -18.91
N ASN A 492 35.32 54.07 -19.99
CA ASN A 492 36.01 52.96 -20.67
C ASN A 492 37.53 52.86 -20.38
N GLY A 493 38.11 51.70 -20.73
CA GLY A 493 39.52 51.54 -21.17
C GLY A 493 39.71 50.20 -21.91
N THR A 494 39.64 50.16 -23.25
CA THR A 494 40.80 50.02 -24.20
C THR A 494 41.67 48.77 -23.98
N ASN A 495 41.80 47.77 -24.88
CA ASN A 495 41.34 47.48 -26.26
C ASN A 495 41.10 45.93 -26.37
N GLY A 496 40.90 45.18 -27.48
CA GLY A 496 40.85 45.33 -28.96
C GLY A 496 41.10 43.93 -29.60
N SER A 497 40.80 43.59 -30.87
CA SER A 497 40.14 44.33 -31.96
C SER A 497 39.55 43.38 -33.05
N ILE A 498 38.60 43.94 -33.82
CA ILE A 498 38.05 43.68 -35.19
C ILE A 498 38.91 42.73 -36.08
N ILE A 499 38.40 41.72 -36.82
CA ILE A 499 37.52 41.67 -38.03
C ILE A 499 36.73 40.32 -38.04
N LYS A 500 35.39 40.21 -38.14
CA LYS A 500 34.37 40.49 -39.20
C LYS A 500 34.28 39.51 -40.42
N ASN A 501 33.27 38.61 -40.36
CA ASN A 501 32.47 38.02 -41.48
C ASN A 501 33.21 37.13 -42.54
N SER A 502 32.59 36.33 -43.43
CA SER A 502 31.19 36.20 -43.90
C SER A 502 30.76 34.77 -44.33
N CYS A 503 29.51 34.63 -44.78
CA CYS A 503 28.74 33.40 -45.08
C CYS A 503 29.25 32.41 -46.16
N ARG A 504 28.82 31.13 -45.99
CA ARG A 504 28.12 30.19 -46.92
C ARG A 504 27.80 30.66 -48.37
N PRO A 505 27.43 29.75 -49.31
CA PRO A 505 27.85 28.34 -49.55
C PRO A 505 27.99 27.96 -51.06
N ALA A 506 28.40 26.72 -51.40
CA ALA A 506 28.15 26.12 -52.72
C ALA A 506 28.19 24.57 -52.68
N LEU A 507 27.50 23.91 -53.64
CA LEU A 507 27.59 22.48 -53.91
C LEU A 507 28.48 22.23 -55.14
N THR A 508 29.10 21.05 -55.25
CA THR A 508 29.02 20.19 -56.45
C THR A 508 29.56 18.79 -56.17
N ASN A 509 29.45 17.88 -57.15
CA ASN A 509 29.42 16.42 -56.94
C ASN A 509 30.17 15.70 -58.08
N LYS A 510 31.15 14.82 -57.78
CA LYS A 510 31.35 13.47 -58.40
C LYS A 510 32.78 12.86 -58.28
N ALA A 511 32.76 11.53 -58.14
CA ALA A 511 33.65 10.52 -58.76
C ALA A 511 35.17 10.50 -58.50
N ALA A 512 35.55 9.64 -57.56
CA ALA A 512 36.48 8.50 -57.71
C ALA A 512 37.73 8.61 -58.62
N ALA A 513 38.89 8.38 -58.00
CA ALA A 513 40.06 7.75 -58.61
C ALA A 513 40.66 6.73 -57.63
N THR A 514 41.14 5.59 -58.13
CA THR A 514 41.69 4.49 -57.30
C THR A 514 43.20 4.41 -57.45
N THR A 515 43.94 4.43 -56.35
CA THR A 515 45.37 4.09 -56.32
C THR A 515 45.66 3.28 -55.05
N ALA A 516 46.49 2.23 -55.17
CA ALA A 516 46.68 1.25 -54.11
C ALA A 516 47.77 1.64 -53.09
N MET A 517 47.57 1.14 -51.87
CA MET A 517 48.44 1.10 -50.70
C MET A 517 49.94 1.32 -50.91
N VAL A 518 50.52 2.23 -50.14
CA VAL A 518 51.76 1.95 -49.39
C VAL A 518 51.33 1.52 -47.99
N ALA A 519 51.82 0.38 -47.51
CA ALA A 519 51.45 -0.14 -46.20
C ALA A 519 52.39 0.40 -45.11
N THR A 520 51.90 1.38 -44.33
CA THR A 520 52.37 1.56 -42.96
C THR A 520 51.63 0.59 -42.05
N GLU A 521 52.33 -0.03 -41.10
CA GLU A 521 51.69 -0.93 -40.13
C GLU A 521 50.60 -0.20 -39.34
N PRO A 522 49.40 -0.78 -39.16
CA PRO A 522 48.40 -0.19 -38.29
C PRO A 522 48.88 -0.32 -36.84
N GLU A 523 48.98 0.81 -36.13
CA GLU A 523 49.12 0.81 -34.68
C GLU A 523 48.02 -0.08 -34.07
N SER A 524 48.38 -0.87 -33.06
CA SER A 524 47.48 -1.85 -32.47
C SER A 524 46.35 -1.14 -31.71
N ILE A 525 45.21 -0.98 -32.39
CA ILE A 525 43.99 -0.41 -31.83
C ILE A 525 43.56 -1.26 -30.63
N GLN A 526 43.96 -0.82 -29.43
CA GLN A 526 43.49 -1.43 -28.20
C GLN A 526 41.96 -1.31 -28.16
N PRO A 527 41.21 -2.40 -27.97
CA PRO A 527 39.76 -2.32 -27.88
C PRO A 527 39.40 -1.49 -26.65
N CYS A 528 38.56 -0.47 -26.85
CA CYS A 528 38.07 0.39 -25.77
C CYS A 528 37.50 -0.48 -24.63
N PRO A 529 37.92 -0.28 -23.37
CA PRO A 529 37.53 -1.15 -22.26
C PRO A 529 36.02 -1.14 -22.06
N THR A 530 35.45 -2.33 -21.91
CA THR A 530 34.00 -2.55 -21.83
C THR A 530 33.45 -2.42 -20.41
N ILE A 531 34.35 -2.30 -19.43
CA ILE A 531 34.11 -1.87 -18.06
C ILE A 531 35.03 -0.68 -17.76
N LEU A 532 34.52 0.35 -17.08
CA LEU A 532 35.32 1.43 -16.49
C LEU A 532 35.27 1.33 -14.96
N TYR A 533 36.40 1.60 -14.31
CA TYR A 533 36.52 1.70 -12.86
C TYR A 533 36.81 3.14 -12.44
N SER A 534 36.09 3.63 -11.42
CA SER A 534 36.44 4.84 -10.68
C SER A 534 36.11 4.67 -9.19
N SER A 535 36.46 5.64 -8.35
CA SER A 535 36.04 5.64 -6.94
C SER A 535 35.89 7.05 -6.38
N VAL A 536 35.19 7.15 -5.25
CA VAL A 536 35.15 8.34 -4.39
C VAL A 536 35.50 7.94 -2.95
N GLU A 537 35.90 8.90 -2.13
CA GLU A 537 36.17 8.69 -0.70
C GLU A 537 34.91 8.20 0.04
N ALA A 538 35.05 7.16 0.85
CA ALA A 538 34.01 6.77 1.79
C ALA A 538 34.12 7.63 3.08
N PRO A 539 33.03 7.83 3.85
CA PRO A 539 33.12 8.43 5.17
C PRO A 539 34.09 7.66 6.08
N HIS A 540 34.78 8.39 6.95
CA HIS A 540 35.83 7.92 7.87
C HIS A 540 37.13 7.47 7.17
N ASP A 541 37.10 6.38 6.42
CA ASP A 541 38.25 5.81 5.69
C ASP A 541 37.76 4.93 4.52
N GLY A 542 38.64 4.65 3.56
CA GLY A 542 38.39 3.81 2.39
C GLY A 542 37.67 4.52 1.24
N GLN A 543 37.15 3.72 0.30
CA GLN A 543 36.57 4.17 -0.96
C GLN A 543 35.22 3.51 -1.26
N ILE A 544 34.35 4.22 -1.97
CA ILE A 544 33.21 3.66 -2.69
C ILE A 544 33.66 3.42 -4.14
N ALA A 545 33.69 2.16 -4.58
CA ALA A 545 34.07 1.80 -5.94
C ALA A 545 32.87 1.92 -6.90
N ILE A 546 33.10 2.43 -8.10
CA ILE A 546 32.10 2.59 -9.16
C ILE A 546 32.58 1.81 -10.38
N ILE A 547 31.78 0.84 -10.82
CA ILE A 547 32.05 -0.03 -11.96
C ILE A 547 30.97 0.26 -13.02
N GLU A 548 31.33 0.99 -14.08
CA GLU A 548 30.43 1.35 -15.17
C GLU A 548 30.59 0.41 -16.38
N MET A 549 29.47 -0.15 -16.86
CA MET A 549 29.45 -0.88 -18.14
C MET A 549 29.53 0.10 -19.32
N ASN A 550 30.51 -0.12 -20.20
CA ASN A 550 30.90 0.76 -21.30
C ASN A 550 30.85 0.05 -22.67
N ARG A 551 29.67 -0.42 -23.07
CA ARG A 551 29.37 -0.86 -24.45
C ARG A 551 28.08 -0.20 -24.98
N PRO A 552 27.96 1.14 -25.03
CA PRO A 552 26.74 1.81 -25.50
C PRO A 552 26.32 1.38 -26.92
N ARG A 553 27.28 1.20 -27.83
CA ARG A 553 27.04 0.67 -29.20
C ARG A 553 26.44 -0.75 -29.25
N ALA A 554 26.46 -1.47 -28.14
CA ALA A 554 25.84 -2.79 -27.96
C ALA A 554 24.85 -2.81 -26.78
N SER A 555 24.38 -1.64 -26.32
CA SER A 555 23.44 -1.49 -25.21
C SER A 555 23.85 -2.26 -23.95
N ASN A 556 25.15 -2.24 -23.64
CA ASN A 556 25.77 -2.95 -22.52
C ASN A 556 25.48 -4.47 -22.47
N ALA A 557 25.21 -5.10 -23.62
CA ALA A 557 25.03 -6.54 -23.68
C ALA A 557 26.26 -7.29 -23.16
N ILE A 558 26.04 -8.40 -22.47
CA ILE A 558 27.09 -9.19 -21.80
C ILE A 558 27.76 -10.11 -22.82
N SER A 559 28.97 -9.73 -23.23
CA SER A 559 29.88 -10.50 -24.10
C SER A 559 30.91 -11.28 -23.29
N ARG A 560 31.65 -12.21 -23.92
CA ARG A 560 32.85 -12.83 -23.30
C ARG A 560 33.91 -11.80 -22.92
N GLN A 561 33.94 -10.61 -23.52
CA GLN A 561 34.84 -9.53 -23.10
C GLN A 561 34.35 -8.87 -21.81
N LEU A 562 33.13 -8.32 -21.82
CA LEU A 562 32.55 -7.62 -20.67
C LEU A 562 32.52 -8.50 -19.42
N LEU A 563 32.18 -9.79 -19.58
CA LEU A 563 32.15 -10.73 -18.48
C LEU A 563 33.54 -10.96 -17.84
N ARG A 564 34.61 -11.02 -18.65
CA ARG A 564 35.98 -11.20 -18.15
C ARG A 564 36.57 -9.93 -17.55
N GLU A 565 36.19 -8.76 -18.06
CA GLU A 565 36.60 -7.48 -17.48
C GLU A 565 35.88 -7.23 -16.15
N LEU A 566 34.57 -7.52 -16.07
CA LEU A 566 33.80 -7.45 -14.82
C LEU A 566 34.34 -8.41 -13.75
N ASP A 567 34.73 -9.63 -14.12
CA ASP A 567 35.31 -10.59 -13.19
C ASP A 567 36.62 -10.07 -12.56
N ARG A 568 37.49 -9.45 -13.37
CA ARG A 568 38.76 -8.85 -12.91
C ARG A 568 38.53 -7.68 -11.96
N GLU A 569 37.63 -6.76 -12.30
CA GLU A 569 37.30 -5.64 -11.40
C GLU A 569 36.69 -6.15 -10.09
N LEU A 570 35.92 -7.24 -10.12
CA LEU A 570 35.43 -7.90 -8.91
C LEU A 570 36.56 -8.57 -8.11
N ASP A 571 37.60 -9.17 -8.72
CA ASP A 571 38.78 -9.66 -7.97
C ASP A 571 39.50 -8.50 -7.26
N CYS A 572 39.72 -7.40 -7.97
CA CYS A 572 40.33 -6.19 -7.42
C CYS A 572 39.51 -5.63 -6.25
N VAL A 573 38.17 -5.60 -6.37
CA VAL A 573 37.26 -5.23 -5.29
C VAL A 573 37.36 -6.19 -4.10
N TYR A 574 37.38 -7.51 -4.31
CA TYR A 574 37.46 -8.49 -3.22
C TYR A 574 38.74 -8.34 -2.40
N VAL A 575 39.89 -8.13 -3.06
CA VAL A 575 41.17 -7.88 -2.37
C VAL A 575 41.14 -6.56 -1.60
N LYS A 576 40.64 -5.47 -2.20
CA LYS A 576 40.53 -4.17 -1.52
C LYS A 576 39.52 -4.19 -0.37
N ALA A 577 38.44 -4.97 -0.47
CA ALA A 577 37.38 -5.06 0.55
C ALA A 577 37.84 -5.83 1.81
N SER A 578 38.66 -6.87 1.65
CA SER A 578 39.28 -7.57 2.79
C SER A 578 40.33 -6.71 3.50
N GLN A 579 40.91 -5.74 2.79
CA GLN A 579 41.83 -4.72 3.32
C GLN A 579 41.10 -3.44 3.80
N SER A 580 39.76 -3.43 3.86
CA SER A 580 38.89 -2.27 4.15
C SER A 580 39.04 -1.05 3.22
N GLN A 581 39.93 -1.09 2.21
CA GLN A 581 40.16 0.00 1.24
C GLN A 581 38.95 0.30 0.36
N VAL A 582 38.11 -0.69 0.08
CA VAL A 582 36.81 -0.50 -0.59
C VAL A 582 35.69 -0.91 0.36
N ARG A 583 34.72 -0.02 0.56
CA ARG A 583 33.66 -0.14 1.57
C ARG A 583 32.27 -0.33 0.99
N ALA A 584 32.04 0.06 -0.25
CA ALA A 584 30.84 -0.24 -1.02
C ALA A 584 31.16 -0.27 -2.53
N VAL A 585 30.27 -0.90 -3.31
CA VAL A 585 30.39 -0.99 -4.78
C VAL A 585 29.10 -0.49 -5.43
N ILE A 586 29.22 0.34 -6.47
CA ILE A 586 28.11 0.72 -7.35
C ILE A 586 28.37 0.10 -8.72
N ILE A 587 27.42 -0.72 -9.20
CA ILE A 587 27.37 -1.18 -10.59
C ILE A 587 26.49 -0.21 -11.37
N ALA A 588 27.04 0.41 -12.41
CA ALA A 588 26.41 1.48 -13.18
C ALA A 588 26.63 1.29 -14.70
N SER A 589 26.26 2.30 -15.49
CA SER A 589 26.34 2.29 -16.94
C SER A 589 26.90 3.63 -17.44
N THR A 590 27.69 3.61 -18.52
CA THR A 590 28.05 4.83 -19.26
C THR A 590 26.97 5.28 -20.26
N ASP A 591 25.97 4.43 -20.52
CA ASP A 591 24.90 4.65 -21.48
C ASP A 591 23.68 5.28 -20.79
N ASP A 592 23.22 6.42 -21.31
CA ASP A 592 22.15 7.24 -20.74
C ASP A 592 20.77 6.56 -20.80
N ASN A 593 20.59 5.54 -21.66
CA ASN A 593 19.30 4.91 -21.95
C ASN A 593 19.22 3.46 -21.44
N VAL A 594 20.36 2.79 -21.30
CA VAL A 594 20.44 1.35 -21.00
C VAL A 594 21.39 1.09 -19.85
N PHE A 595 20.91 0.35 -18.83
CA PHE A 595 21.78 -0.26 -17.84
C PHE A 595 22.50 -1.48 -18.45
N CYS A 596 21.72 -2.48 -18.88
CA CYS A 596 22.21 -3.67 -19.59
C CYS A 596 21.09 -4.38 -20.35
N ALA A 597 21.26 -4.61 -21.66
CA ALA A 597 20.26 -5.26 -22.51
C ALA A 597 20.17 -6.80 -22.36
N GLY A 598 21.00 -7.42 -21.52
CA GLY A 598 21.07 -8.88 -21.34
C GLY A 598 22.29 -9.50 -22.01
N ALA A 599 22.23 -10.77 -22.39
CA ALA A 599 23.35 -11.44 -23.04
C ALA A 599 23.55 -10.97 -24.50
N ASP A 600 24.80 -10.91 -24.97
CA ASP A 600 25.12 -10.51 -26.34
C ASP A 600 24.67 -11.59 -27.35
N LEU A 601 23.45 -11.44 -27.87
CA LEU A 601 22.84 -12.42 -28.77
C LEU A 601 23.59 -12.57 -30.11
N LYS A 602 24.35 -11.55 -30.54
CA LYS A 602 25.19 -11.60 -31.75
C LYS A 602 26.46 -12.41 -31.53
N GLU A 603 26.98 -12.43 -30.31
CA GLU A 603 28.05 -13.36 -29.94
C GLU A 603 27.48 -14.79 -29.76
N ARG A 604 26.34 -14.91 -29.07
CA ARG A 604 25.71 -16.21 -28.78
C ARG A 604 25.20 -16.97 -30.01
N SER A 605 24.80 -16.30 -31.10
CA SER A 605 24.36 -16.96 -32.34
C SER A 605 25.45 -17.82 -32.98
N ASN A 606 26.72 -17.55 -32.67
CA ASN A 606 27.88 -18.20 -33.26
C ASN A 606 28.53 -19.23 -32.33
N MET A 607 27.98 -19.43 -31.12
CA MET A 607 28.53 -20.36 -30.13
C MET A 607 28.01 -21.78 -30.33
N SER A 608 28.89 -22.76 -30.21
CA SER A 608 28.51 -24.16 -30.04
C SER A 608 27.72 -24.38 -28.73
N ARG A 609 27.09 -25.56 -28.60
CA ARG A 609 26.35 -25.94 -27.38
C ARG A 609 27.26 -25.98 -26.15
N ASP A 610 28.52 -26.40 -26.31
CA ASP A 610 29.47 -26.52 -25.21
C ASP A 610 30.12 -25.18 -24.83
N GLU A 611 30.39 -24.31 -25.81
CA GLU A 611 30.72 -22.91 -25.52
C GLU A 611 29.57 -22.17 -24.81
N THR A 612 28.32 -22.44 -25.21
CA THR A 612 27.14 -21.87 -24.54
C THR A 612 27.04 -22.34 -23.10
N ARG A 613 27.34 -23.63 -22.82
CA ARG A 613 27.42 -24.17 -21.45
C ARG A 613 28.54 -23.49 -20.66
N HIS A 614 29.75 -23.41 -21.22
CA HIS A 614 30.89 -22.78 -20.57
C HIS A 614 30.64 -21.30 -20.25
N PHE A 615 30.12 -20.53 -21.22
CA PHE A 615 29.73 -19.13 -21.03
C PHE A 615 28.68 -18.96 -19.91
N LEU A 616 27.68 -19.84 -19.83
CA LEU A 616 26.68 -19.81 -18.75
C LEU A 616 27.27 -20.20 -17.38
N THR A 617 28.27 -21.09 -17.33
CA THR A 617 29.02 -21.41 -16.10
C THR A 617 29.81 -20.19 -15.62
N GLU A 618 30.59 -19.55 -16.49
CA GLU A 618 31.33 -18.33 -16.15
C GLU A 618 30.39 -17.19 -15.75
N LEU A 619 29.28 -16.99 -16.48
CA LEU A 619 28.29 -15.97 -16.16
C LEU A 619 27.73 -16.13 -14.74
N ARG A 620 27.38 -17.38 -14.37
CA ARG A 620 26.91 -17.71 -13.01
C ARG A 620 28.01 -17.54 -11.96
N ARG A 621 29.27 -17.86 -12.27
CA ARG A 621 30.41 -17.69 -11.37
C ARG A 621 30.60 -16.20 -11.02
N VAL A 622 30.71 -15.34 -12.04
CA VAL A 622 30.90 -13.89 -11.86
C VAL A 622 29.69 -13.24 -11.17
N PHE A 623 28.47 -13.66 -11.51
CA PHE A 623 27.25 -13.13 -10.87
C PHE A 623 27.11 -13.58 -9.41
N SER A 624 27.52 -14.81 -9.10
CA SER A 624 27.52 -15.30 -7.71
C SER A 624 28.61 -14.63 -6.88
N LYS A 625 29.77 -14.32 -7.48
CA LYS A 625 30.85 -13.50 -6.90
C LYS A 625 30.39 -12.06 -6.60
N LEU A 626 29.64 -11.41 -7.49
CA LEU A 626 29.00 -10.12 -7.16
C LEU A 626 27.99 -10.23 -6.00
N ALA A 627 27.22 -11.33 -5.98
CA ALA A 627 26.19 -11.60 -4.97
C ALA A 627 26.71 -12.14 -3.62
N SER A 628 28.02 -12.40 -3.48
CA SER A 628 28.66 -12.82 -2.22
C SER A 628 29.77 -11.87 -1.77
N LEU A 629 29.76 -10.62 -2.25
CA LEU A 629 30.57 -9.55 -1.68
C LEU A 629 30.22 -9.37 -0.21
N SER A 630 31.23 -9.34 0.67
CA SER A 630 31.05 -9.06 2.09
C SER A 630 30.70 -7.59 2.38
N ILE A 631 30.80 -6.71 1.38
CA ILE A 631 30.50 -5.28 1.45
C ILE A 631 29.24 -4.92 0.65
N PRO A 632 28.54 -3.82 1.01
CA PRO A 632 27.37 -3.33 0.28
C PRO A 632 27.61 -3.18 -1.22
N SER A 633 26.63 -3.61 -2.01
CA SER A 633 26.64 -3.47 -3.47
C SER A 633 25.30 -2.91 -3.97
N ILE A 634 25.37 -1.93 -4.89
CA ILE A 634 24.22 -1.15 -5.35
C ILE A 634 24.18 -1.17 -6.88
N ALA A 635 23.05 -1.59 -7.46
CA ALA A 635 22.81 -1.43 -8.89
C ALA A 635 22.15 -0.07 -9.17
N CYS A 636 22.86 0.79 -9.90
CA CYS A 636 22.38 2.08 -10.39
C CYS A 636 21.75 1.90 -11.79
N VAL A 637 20.45 1.60 -11.82
CA VAL A 637 19.70 1.31 -13.05
C VAL A 637 19.09 2.60 -13.59
N SER A 638 19.86 3.32 -14.40
CA SER A 638 19.47 4.60 -15.03
C SER A 638 18.59 4.45 -16.28
N GLY A 639 18.14 3.25 -16.63
CA GLY A 639 17.47 2.96 -17.89
C GLY A 639 17.06 1.50 -18.03
N VAL A 640 17.16 0.94 -19.24
CA VAL A 640 16.69 -0.41 -19.54
C VAL A 640 17.59 -1.50 -18.94
N ALA A 641 17.02 -2.47 -18.21
CA ALA A 641 17.72 -3.66 -17.70
C ALA A 641 16.94 -4.95 -18.01
N LEU A 642 17.35 -5.71 -19.01
CA LEU A 642 16.60 -6.88 -19.51
C LEU A 642 17.38 -8.18 -19.39
N GLY A 643 16.68 -9.27 -19.05
CA GLY A 643 17.24 -10.61 -18.93
C GLY A 643 18.46 -10.63 -18.01
N GLY A 644 19.58 -11.13 -18.52
CA GLY A 644 20.90 -11.06 -17.87
C GLY A 644 21.29 -9.70 -17.25
N GLY A 645 20.77 -8.57 -17.75
CA GLY A 645 20.98 -7.24 -17.18
C GLY A 645 20.16 -6.96 -15.91
N LEU A 646 18.95 -7.51 -15.82
CA LEU A 646 18.20 -7.55 -14.57
C LEU A 646 18.77 -8.63 -13.62
N GLU A 647 19.22 -9.77 -14.16
CA GLU A 647 19.92 -10.78 -13.35
C GLU A 647 21.19 -10.21 -12.68
N LEU A 648 21.91 -9.29 -13.35
CA LEU A 648 23.05 -8.55 -12.78
C LEU A 648 22.61 -7.60 -11.65
N ALA A 649 21.54 -6.82 -11.86
CA ALA A 649 20.99 -5.92 -10.84
C ALA A 649 20.42 -6.67 -9.62
N LEU A 650 19.94 -7.91 -9.82
CA LEU A 650 19.52 -8.85 -8.76
C LEU A 650 20.70 -9.47 -8.00
N CYS A 651 21.94 -9.33 -8.47
CA CYS A 651 23.14 -9.73 -7.71
C CYS A 651 23.67 -8.62 -6.79
N CYS A 652 23.19 -7.38 -6.93
CA CYS A 652 23.49 -6.33 -5.96
C CYS A 652 22.57 -6.45 -4.73
N HIS A 653 23.06 -6.08 -3.55
CA HIS A 653 22.24 -6.02 -2.34
C HIS A 653 21.05 -5.06 -2.51
N LEU A 654 21.32 -3.86 -3.04
CA LEU A 654 20.35 -2.79 -3.24
C LEU A 654 20.24 -2.37 -4.70
N ARG A 655 19.10 -1.78 -5.08
CA ARG A 655 18.79 -1.27 -6.42
C ARG A 655 18.25 0.16 -6.34
N VAL A 656 18.90 1.08 -7.06
CA VAL A 656 18.48 2.47 -7.25
C VAL A 656 18.07 2.63 -8.70
N PHE A 657 16.81 2.95 -8.96
CA PHE A 657 16.27 3.09 -10.33
C PHE A 657 15.98 4.56 -10.63
N SER A 658 16.19 4.96 -11.87
CA SER A 658 15.61 6.19 -12.42
C SER A 658 14.13 6.04 -12.73
N GLY A 659 13.37 7.13 -12.77
CA GLY A 659 11.93 7.14 -13.13
C GLY A 659 11.63 6.55 -14.51
N ASN A 660 12.57 6.66 -15.47
CA ASN A 660 12.48 6.08 -16.81
C ASN A 660 12.98 4.63 -16.92
N ALA A 661 13.43 3.99 -15.82
CA ALA A 661 13.95 2.62 -15.87
C ALA A 661 12.85 1.61 -16.26
N VAL A 662 13.24 0.61 -17.06
CA VAL A 662 12.34 -0.45 -17.55
C VAL A 662 13.06 -1.78 -17.48
N VAL A 663 12.49 -2.73 -16.73
CA VAL A 663 13.17 -3.99 -16.39
C VAL A 663 12.32 -5.23 -16.71
N GLY A 664 12.92 -6.41 -16.83
CA GLY A 664 12.17 -7.65 -17.05
C GLY A 664 13.04 -8.84 -17.44
N LEU A 665 12.45 -10.04 -17.44
CA LEU A 665 13.10 -11.31 -17.79
C LEU A 665 12.41 -11.94 -19.02
N PRO A 666 12.70 -11.46 -20.25
CA PRO A 666 11.97 -11.83 -21.46
C PRO A 666 12.37 -13.21 -22.04
N GLU A 667 13.26 -13.96 -21.40
CA GLU A 667 13.88 -15.19 -21.91
C GLU A 667 12.89 -16.24 -22.44
N THR A 668 11.71 -16.37 -21.82
CA THR A 668 10.65 -17.32 -22.23
C THR A 668 10.14 -17.05 -23.64
N LYS A 669 10.11 -15.78 -24.08
CA LYS A 669 9.77 -15.38 -25.46
C LYS A 669 10.87 -15.70 -26.48
N LEU A 670 12.05 -16.06 -26.01
CA LEU A 670 13.19 -16.51 -26.81
C LEU A 670 13.39 -18.04 -26.71
N ALA A 671 12.39 -18.77 -26.22
CA ALA A 671 12.43 -20.22 -25.96
C ALA A 671 13.58 -20.68 -25.04
N ILE A 672 13.99 -19.81 -24.11
CA ILE A 672 15.00 -20.09 -23.07
C ILE A 672 14.46 -19.65 -21.69
N ILE A 673 15.28 -19.76 -20.64
CA ILE A 673 14.95 -19.31 -19.28
C ILE A 673 16.02 -18.35 -18.76
N PRO A 674 15.71 -17.48 -17.77
CA PRO A 674 16.70 -16.63 -17.11
C PRO A 674 17.86 -17.48 -16.56
N GLY A 675 19.07 -17.15 -16.99
CA GLY A 675 20.19 -18.09 -17.01
C GLY A 675 21.21 -17.91 -15.90
N ALA A 676 21.35 -16.71 -15.35
CA ALA A 676 22.37 -16.32 -14.37
C ALA A 676 21.85 -16.22 -12.93
N GLY A 677 20.54 -16.32 -12.72
CA GLY A 677 19.90 -16.55 -11.42
C GLY A 677 18.58 -15.84 -11.18
N GLY A 678 17.98 -15.20 -12.19
CA GLY A 678 16.69 -14.52 -12.09
C GLY A 678 15.58 -15.44 -11.55
N THR A 679 15.58 -16.71 -11.94
CA THR A 679 14.64 -17.75 -11.44
C THR A 679 14.73 -18.04 -9.94
N HIS A 680 15.83 -17.70 -9.25
CA HIS A 680 15.98 -17.92 -7.80
C HIS A 680 16.28 -16.66 -6.98
N ARG A 681 16.76 -15.57 -7.60
CA ARG A 681 16.95 -14.26 -6.94
C ARG A 681 15.68 -13.40 -7.01
N LEU A 682 14.98 -13.36 -8.15
CA LEU A 682 13.77 -12.52 -8.28
C LEU A 682 12.66 -12.92 -7.27
N PRO A 683 12.32 -14.20 -7.06
CA PRO A 683 11.29 -14.58 -6.07
C PRO A 683 11.61 -14.15 -4.63
N ARG A 684 12.90 -14.02 -4.28
CA ARG A 684 13.34 -13.56 -2.95
C ARG A 684 13.26 -12.04 -2.78
N VAL A 685 13.12 -11.29 -3.88
CA VAL A 685 13.05 -9.82 -3.88
C VAL A 685 11.61 -9.32 -4.07
N VAL A 686 10.82 -9.96 -4.94
CA VAL A 686 9.44 -9.53 -5.26
C VAL A 686 8.35 -10.53 -4.82
N GLY A 687 8.74 -11.64 -4.18
CA GLY A 687 7.82 -12.74 -3.89
C GLY A 687 7.53 -13.63 -5.11
N GLN A 688 6.98 -14.83 -4.85
CA GLN A 688 6.81 -15.86 -5.88
C GLN A 688 5.83 -15.46 -7.00
N SER A 689 4.70 -14.82 -6.66
CA SER A 689 3.66 -14.45 -7.65
C SER A 689 4.17 -13.45 -8.70
N HIS A 690 4.77 -12.34 -8.25
CA HIS A 690 5.37 -11.34 -9.15
C HIS A 690 6.55 -11.89 -9.96
N ALA A 691 7.35 -12.80 -9.41
CA ALA A 691 8.43 -13.45 -10.16
C ALA A 691 7.90 -14.41 -11.24
N LEU A 692 6.84 -15.17 -10.95
CA LEU A 692 6.16 -16.03 -11.93
C LEU A 692 5.57 -15.19 -13.07
N ASP A 693 4.84 -14.13 -12.75
CA ASP A 693 4.32 -13.17 -13.74
C ASP A 693 5.43 -12.63 -14.65
N MET A 694 6.48 -12.01 -14.08
CA MET A 694 7.58 -11.42 -14.85
C MET A 694 8.30 -12.44 -15.76
N ILE A 695 8.50 -13.68 -15.31
CA ILE A 695 9.26 -14.71 -16.04
C ILE A 695 8.38 -15.42 -17.08
N LEU A 696 7.16 -15.83 -16.72
CA LEU A 696 6.27 -16.58 -17.61
C LEU A 696 5.70 -15.68 -18.72
N THR A 697 5.30 -14.45 -18.39
CA THR A 697 4.81 -13.49 -19.39
C THR A 697 5.94 -12.82 -20.16
N GLY A 698 7.19 -12.89 -19.67
CA GLY A 698 8.34 -12.18 -20.21
C GLY A 698 8.09 -10.68 -20.40
N ARG A 699 7.30 -10.06 -19.51
CA ARG A 699 6.86 -8.66 -19.65
C ARG A 699 7.92 -7.67 -19.17
N ARG A 700 7.68 -6.40 -19.49
CA ARG A 700 8.48 -5.26 -19.00
C ARG A 700 7.73 -4.57 -17.86
N VAL A 701 8.45 -4.29 -16.79
CA VAL A 701 8.03 -3.61 -15.56
C VAL A 701 8.63 -2.20 -15.57
N LYS A 702 7.83 -1.17 -15.31
CA LYS A 702 8.30 0.23 -15.22
C LYS A 702 8.87 0.52 -13.83
N ALA A 703 9.72 1.54 -13.70
CA ALA A 703 10.40 1.87 -12.44
C ALA A 703 9.47 2.06 -11.22
N VAL A 704 8.31 2.71 -11.40
CA VAL A 704 7.28 2.88 -10.36
C VAL A 704 6.74 1.53 -9.88
N GLU A 705 6.40 0.66 -10.82
CA GLU A 705 5.88 -0.68 -10.56
C GLU A 705 6.96 -1.56 -9.90
N ALA A 706 8.21 -1.48 -10.38
CA ALA A 706 9.36 -2.14 -9.76
C ALA A 706 9.59 -1.68 -8.30
N ALA A 707 9.33 -0.42 -7.97
CA ALA A 707 9.40 0.05 -6.58
C ALA A 707 8.24 -0.51 -5.74
N GLN A 708 7.00 -0.54 -6.28
CA GLN A 708 5.84 -1.14 -5.61
C GLN A 708 6.02 -2.64 -5.34
N MET A 709 6.63 -3.37 -6.27
CA MET A 709 6.94 -4.81 -6.15
C MET A 709 8.16 -5.11 -5.25
N GLY A 710 8.85 -4.11 -4.69
CA GLY A 710 10.08 -4.30 -3.89
C GLY A 710 11.36 -4.55 -4.69
N LEU A 711 11.28 -4.57 -6.03
CA LEU A 711 12.43 -4.76 -6.93
C LEU A 711 13.39 -3.55 -6.91
N CYS A 712 12.87 -2.34 -6.70
CA CYS A 712 13.63 -1.11 -6.58
C CYS A 712 13.59 -0.58 -5.13
N ASN A 713 14.76 -0.33 -4.52
CA ASN A 713 14.86 0.14 -3.14
C ASN A 713 14.82 1.68 -3.02
N ARG A 714 15.26 2.42 -4.04
CA ARG A 714 15.17 3.88 -4.14
C ARG A 714 14.83 4.29 -5.59
N LEU A 715 13.71 4.97 -5.77
CA LEU A 715 13.25 5.46 -7.07
C LEU A 715 13.59 6.96 -7.20
N VAL A 716 14.27 7.32 -8.28
CA VAL A 716 14.85 8.66 -8.49
C VAL A 716 14.14 9.37 -9.64
N PHE A 717 13.46 10.47 -9.33
CA PHE A 717 12.86 11.37 -10.31
C PHE A 717 13.69 12.66 -10.42
N SER A 718 13.86 13.16 -11.64
CA SER A 718 14.05 14.60 -11.85
C SER A 718 12.78 15.34 -11.44
N GLY A 719 12.90 16.55 -10.88
CA GLY A 719 11.74 17.40 -10.63
C GLY A 719 11.06 17.83 -11.93
N GLU A 720 9.73 17.91 -11.89
CA GLU A 720 8.83 18.07 -13.04
C GLU A 720 8.92 16.93 -14.09
N GLN A 721 7.90 16.82 -14.95
CA GLN A 721 7.65 15.61 -15.73
C GLN A 721 8.72 15.37 -16.81
N ASP A 722 9.24 14.13 -16.85
CA ASP A 722 10.14 13.58 -17.88
C ASP A 722 11.23 14.53 -18.40
N CYS A 723 12.31 14.70 -17.62
CA CYS A 723 13.52 15.37 -18.09
C CYS A 723 14.08 14.64 -19.34
N ALA A 724 14.04 15.31 -20.49
CA ALA A 724 14.49 14.76 -21.77
C ALA A 724 16.03 14.59 -21.87
N ASP A 725 16.82 15.20 -20.98
CA ASP A 725 18.25 14.86 -20.83
C ASP A 725 18.36 13.56 -20.02
N LEU A 726 18.34 12.44 -20.74
CA LEU A 726 18.52 11.09 -20.20
C LEU A 726 19.90 10.94 -19.53
N GLY A 727 20.91 11.72 -19.95
CA GLY A 727 22.19 11.83 -19.26
C GLY A 727 22.10 12.56 -17.93
N ALA A 728 21.24 13.59 -17.79
CA ALA A 728 20.96 14.20 -16.48
C ALA A 728 20.26 13.21 -15.55
N VAL A 729 19.30 12.44 -16.07
CA VAL A 729 18.63 11.37 -15.32
C VAL A 729 19.65 10.33 -14.84
N ARG A 730 20.60 9.91 -15.70
CA ARG A 730 21.70 9.02 -15.31
C ARG A 730 22.60 9.63 -14.23
N ARG A 731 23.08 10.86 -14.42
CA ARG A 731 23.93 11.58 -13.44
C ARG A 731 23.22 11.72 -12.08
N LEU A 732 21.93 12.05 -12.07
CA LEU A 732 21.11 12.17 -10.85
C LEU A 732 20.91 10.81 -10.16
N THR A 733 20.69 9.74 -10.93
CA THR A 733 20.52 8.38 -10.39
C THR A 733 21.82 7.86 -9.77
N LEU A 734 22.97 8.12 -10.42
CA LEU A 734 24.29 7.81 -9.88
C LEU A 734 24.59 8.62 -8.61
N ALA A 735 24.24 9.91 -8.57
CA ALA A 735 24.39 10.74 -7.37
C ALA A 735 23.54 10.21 -6.18
N ASN A 736 22.33 9.70 -6.45
CA ASN A 736 21.49 9.06 -5.43
C ASN A 736 22.06 7.69 -4.98
N ALA A 737 22.63 6.90 -5.88
CA ALA A 737 23.32 5.66 -5.53
C ALA A 737 24.60 5.93 -4.71
N LEU A 738 25.32 7.01 -5.00
CA LEU A 738 26.45 7.48 -4.21
C LEU A 738 26.01 7.97 -2.83
N SER A 739 24.96 8.78 -2.72
CA SER A 739 24.40 9.19 -1.42
C SER A 739 24.04 7.97 -0.56
N LEU A 740 23.36 6.97 -1.14
CA LEU A 740 23.01 5.73 -0.44
C LEU A 740 24.27 4.93 -0.01
N ALA A 741 25.33 4.91 -0.83
CA ALA A 741 26.60 4.30 -0.45
C ALA A 741 27.31 5.07 0.68
N HIS A 742 27.30 6.41 0.66
CA HIS A 742 27.82 7.25 1.75
C HIS A 742 27.02 7.03 3.04
N ASP A 743 25.69 7.02 3.00
CA ASP A 743 24.83 6.80 4.16
C ASP A 743 25.13 5.46 4.85
N ILE A 744 25.29 4.39 4.06
CA ILE A 744 25.66 3.07 4.59
C ILE A 744 27.10 3.08 5.14
N CYS A 745 28.04 3.74 4.45
CA CYS A 745 29.43 3.84 4.90
C CYS A 745 29.63 4.81 6.08
N ALA A 746 28.64 5.63 6.45
CA ALA A 746 28.68 6.39 7.70
C ALA A 746 28.63 5.48 8.93
N GLY A 747 28.07 4.26 8.81
CA GLY A 747 28.15 3.20 9.81
C GLY A 747 29.51 2.50 9.87
N GLY A 748 29.80 1.81 10.99
CA GLY A 748 31.06 1.11 11.19
C GLY A 748 31.21 -0.10 10.26
N PRO A 749 32.29 -0.23 9.47
CA PRO A 749 32.37 -1.24 8.42
C PRO A 749 32.32 -2.68 8.94
N ILE A 750 32.86 -3.02 10.12
CA ILE A 750 32.72 -4.39 10.64
C ILE A 750 31.24 -4.70 10.90
N ALA A 751 30.49 -3.76 11.50
CA ALA A 751 29.07 -3.93 11.78
C ALA A 751 28.22 -4.00 10.50
N VAL A 752 28.54 -3.21 9.46
CA VAL A 752 27.86 -3.31 8.15
C VAL A 752 28.12 -4.67 7.50
N ARG A 753 29.37 -5.16 7.49
CA ARG A 753 29.70 -6.50 6.95
C ARG A 753 29.04 -7.62 7.75
N ALA A 754 28.97 -7.51 9.08
CA ALA A 754 28.28 -8.46 9.95
C ALA A 754 26.77 -8.49 9.70
N ALA A 755 26.12 -7.33 9.54
CA ALA A 755 24.69 -7.25 9.22
C ALA A 755 24.35 -7.89 7.86
N LEU A 756 25.20 -7.71 6.83
CA LEU A 756 25.04 -8.43 5.55
C LEU A 756 25.19 -9.95 5.74
N SER A 757 26.12 -10.40 6.59
CA SER A 757 26.28 -11.82 6.91
C SER A 757 25.07 -12.42 7.63
N ALA A 758 24.43 -11.69 8.54
CA ALA A 758 23.20 -12.12 9.19
C ALA A 758 22.02 -12.19 8.20
N LEU A 759 21.85 -11.17 7.35
CA LEU A 759 20.79 -11.13 6.34
C LEU A 759 20.93 -12.22 5.27
N ALA A 760 22.14 -12.75 5.03
CA ALA A 760 22.35 -13.87 4.11
C ALA A 760 21.75 -15.21 4.60
N MET A 761 21.56 -15.36 5.92
CA MET A 761 20.85 -16.48 6.54
C MET A 761 19.99 -15.95 7.69
N ALA A 762 18.88 -15.27 7.37
CA ALA A 762 18.06 -14.56 8.36
C ALA A 762 17.38 -15.51 9.38
N ASN A 763 18.12 -15.83 10.46
CA ASN A 763 17.71 -16.59 11.63
C ASN A 763 18.48 -16.10 12.89
N GLU A 764 18.05 -16.54 14.06
CA GLU A 764 18.60 -16.10 15.35
C GLU A 764 20.06 -16.52 15.54
N GLU A 765 20.46 -17.68 15.02
CA GLU A 765 21.83 -18.20 15.15
C GLU A 765 22.83 -17.35 14.36
N ALA A 766 22.49 -16.96 13.13
CA ALA A 766 23.32 -16.10 12.29
C ALA A 766 23.35 -14.66 12.82
N GLU A 767 22.25 -14.13 13.35
CA GLU A 767 22.21 -12.82 14.00
C GLU A 767 23.10 -12.80 15.25
N ASN A 768 22.97 -13.80 16.13
CA ASN A 768 23.81 -13.90 17.33
C ASN A 768 25.30 -14.07 17.00
N ALA A 769 25.65 -14.86 15.97
CA ALA A 769 27.03 -15.01 15.51
C ALA A 769 27.59 -13.69 14.94
N ALA A 770 26.82 -12.99 14.10
CA ALA A 770 27.18 -11.69 13.56
C ALA A 770 27.33 -10.63 14.66
N TYR A 771 26.40 -10.57 15.62
CA TYR A 771 26.46 -9.63 16.73
C TYR A 771 27.66 -9.92 17.66
N THR A 772 27.95 -11.20 17.91
CA THR A 772 29.16 -11.62 18.65
C THR A 772 30.43 -11.10 17.99
N SER A 773 30.51 -11.14 16.65
CA SER A 773 31.68 -10.65 15.91
C SER A 773 31.96 -9.14 16.09
N VAL A 774 30.93 -8.32 16.37
CA VAL A 774 31.11 -6.87 16.57
C VAL A 774 31.42 -6.48 18.01
N LEU A 775 31.16 -7.36 19.00
CA LEU A 775 31.26 -7.04 20.42
C LEU A 775 32.65 -6.54 20.85
N GLY A 776 33.71 -7.12 20.30
CA GLY A 776 35.11 -6.80 20.65
C GLY A 776 35.77 -5.70 19.81
N THR A 777 35.07 -5.12 18.82
CA THR A 777 35.66 -4.19 17.84
C THR A 777 35.98 -2.82 18.44
N SER A 778 37.02 -2.17 17.91
CA SER A 778 37.35 -0.79 18.28
C SER A 778 36.28 0.18 17.78
N ASP A 779 35.66 -0.08 16.61
CA ASP A 779 34.50 0.64 16.10
C ASP A 779 33.37 0.72 17.13
N ARG A 780 33.04 -0.41 17.80
CA ARG A 780 31.98 -0.45 18.82
C ARG A 780 32.37 0.30 20.09
N ALA A 781 33.61 0.17 20.54
CA ALA A 781 34.12 0.95 21.68
C ALA A 781 34.11 2.45 21.38
N GLU A 782 34.42 2.84 20.15
CA GLU A 782 34.39 4.21 19.65
C GLU A 782 32.97 4.77 19.56
N ALA A 783 31.99 4.00 19.08
CA ALA A 783 30.58 4.40 19.09
C ALA A 783 30.10 4.78 20.50
N LEU A 784 30.48 3.99 21.51
CA LEU A 784 30.12 4.25 22.92
C LEU A 784 30.80 5.52 23.47
N ARG A 785 32.09 5.73 23.18
CA ARG A 785 32.81 6.96 23.57
C ARG A 785 32.25 8.20 22.87
N ALA A 786 31.94 8.10 21.59
CA ALA A 786 31.40 9.19 20.79
C ALA A 786 30.00 9.61 21.29
N TYR A 787 29.14 8.63 21.60
CA TYR A 787 27.83 8.85 22.21
C TYR A 787 27.93 9.56 23.57
N GLN A 788 28.79 9.08 24.47
CA GLN A 788 29.05 9.72 25.78
C GLN A 788 29.56 11.16 25.63
N ALA A 789 30.43 11.41 24.65
CA ALA A 789 30.98 12.72 24.35
C ALA A 789 30.10 13.60 23.44
N LYS A 790 28.89 13.13 23.06
CA LYS A 790 27.93 13.82 22.16
C LYS A 790 28.55 14.31 20.84
N ARG A 791 29.44 13.51 20.24
CA ARG A 791 30.08 13.78 18.95
C ARG A 791 29.80 12.66 17.94
N SER A 792 30.05 12.92 16.66
CA SER A 792 30.12 11.86 15.64
C SER A 792 31.25 10.86 15.97
N PRO A 793 31.03 9.54 15.79
CA PRO A 793 32.08 8.54 15.85
C PRO A 793 32.98 8.60 14.62
N GLN A 794 34.20 8.06 14.73
CA GLN A 794 35.12 7.83 13.60
C GLN A 794 35.43 6.34 13.49
N TYR A 795 34.90 5.68 12.46
CA TYR A 795 35.04 4.22 12.31
C TYR A 795 36.23 3.84 11.41
N LEU A 796 37.11 2.98 11.90
CA LEU A 796 38.33 2.54 11.21
C LEU A 796 38.24 1.09 10.71
N GLY A 797 37.25 0.32 11.17
CA GLY A 797 37.08 -1.07 10.76
C GLY A 797 38.09 -2.05 11.36
N ILE A 798 38.47 -1.79 12.62
CA ILE A 798 39.40 -2.55 13.45
C ILE A 798 38.66 -3.05 14.70
#